data_AF-A0A6F9WZX1-F1
#
_entry.id   AF-A0A6F9WZX1-F1
#
_cell.length_a   1.000
_cell.length_b   1.000
_cell.length_c   1.000
_cell.angle_alpha   90.00
_cell.angle_beta   90.00
_cell.angle_gamma   90.00
#
_symmetry.space_group_name_H-M   'P 1'
#
loop_
_entity.id
_entity.type
_entity.pdbx_description
1 polymer ?
#
loop_
_entity_poly.entity_id
_entity_poly.type
_entity_poly.pdbx_seq_one_letter_code
_entity_poly.pdbx_strand_id
1 'polypeptide(L)'
;MREHPIACALKLACHGAIIALAAIQYLASTDLIPVAEHSGTYNLMDNLEGYFIFPKQMLDAGGITPDPFNNLRLQNGLGGQSILHALVLALFDFKNIDIVDGGVALIIGLGLIWRIAKERGLVFPWQCLLALFFLCVPYYPELRINSSSFTTGMVMFLALFAFLDQDGIHDDKPAGNAALVGLLAACAFALKTNLVPPCVLIIFFSYLWYLIDSRGKKEAILEAALVPLSVFLLLLPWMLSLLRTSGTMLYPILGRGFDEYAYGNFPSEDFADGLTLGRELVIIISWICSDSLSVLFVLAGGVALGIARMKRRATVQSFVLGSIISVFIIMLKSDLSNLGPFKRYLFVCIFISLITVLASLLEKLSLIGATTRTLKQYVAEIFSDTNTAIGAACVSAACLVLLVFNADSALSMYRGMIHSITDADDWGGGASAGLIERHKKAQATVPPGEKILSRDDDTLRFDFSRNRICFINDPGGCSPPPGMPYFQGPEAVAAYLLSHDIRYVAYDYKDQAGFPVIQNLWRHKPSRPYYHRITERAKVALDRVFGELGATRKRIFDDGSLFVLDLKTSAETASEYHEPNYFQIGKILTPAWADTRGFDRNKVWTDGHGVIENINYQPEPRDNMLILNTFGFHPWEGDMQKLKLVVSANGIPLRFLKHSRKSYFFSLESVRSPITSIAIDSATFVARNENVHIGKADDRVARGIDFDTIEISNSEEYVP
;
A
#
# COMPACT_ATOMS: atom_id res chain seq x y z
N MET A 1 31.84 11.56 43.62
CA MET A 1 32.07 10.10 43.50
C MET A 1 32.58 9.83 42.09
N ARG A 2 33.71 9.14 41.93
CA ARG A 2 34.17 8.69 40.60
C ARG A 2 33.29 7.52 40.16
N GLU A 3 32.72 7.57 38.96
CA GLU A 3 31.97 6.42 38.42
C GLU A 3 32.86 5.19 38.36
N HIS A 4 32.31 4.01 38.66
CA HIS A 4 33.05 2.76 38.61
C HIS A 4 33.58 2.51 37.19
N PRO A 5 34.85 2.10 36.99
CA PRO A 5 35.44 1.92 35.66
C PRO A 5 34.60 1.03 34.72
N ILE A 6 34.00 -0.03 35.26
CA ILE A 6 33.11 -0.93 34.50
C ILE A 6 31.86 -0.20 33.97
N ALA A 7 31.25 0.67 34.77
CA ALA A 7 30.09 1.44 34.33
C ALA A 7 30.46 2.40 33.21
N CYS A 8 31.62 3.06 33.31
CA CYS A 8 32.15 3.92 32.26
C CYS A 8 32.41 3.14 30.96
N ALA A 9 33.03 1.96 31.04
CA ALA A 9 33.29 1.10 29.90
C ALA A 9 32.00 0.62 29.21
N LEU A 10 30.98 0.22 29.99
CA LEU A 10 29.68 -0.17 29.45
C LEU A 10 28.97 1.01 28.76
N LYS A 11 29.03 2.21 29.35
CA LYS A 11 28.48 3.41 28.71
C LYS A 11 29.14 3.70 27.36
N LEU A 12 30.46 3.58 27.31
CA LEU A 12 31.22 3.79 26.08
C LEU A 12 30.86 2.72 25.02
N ALA A 13 30.76 1.46 25.42
CA ALA A 13 30.36 0.38 24.54
C ALA A 13 28.94 0.57 23.96
N CYS A 14 27.96 0.98 24.79
CA CYS A 14 26.61 1.24 24.32
C CYS A 14 26.54 2.42 23.34
N HIS A 15 27.21 3.54 23.62
CA HIS A 15 27.29 4.63 22.65
C HIS A 15 27.99 4.20 21.37
N GLY A 16 29.10 3.48 21.48
CA GLY A 16 29.83 2.94 20.33
C GLY A 16 28.93 2.07 19.46
N ALA A 17 28.13 1.19 20.06
CA ALA A 17 27.16 0.36 19.35
C ALA A 17 26.08 1.20 18.65
N ILE A 18 25.45 2.16 19.34
CA ILE A 18 24.41 3.02 18.76
C ILE A 18 24.97 3.83 17.59
N ILE A 19 26.15 4.43 17.76
CA ILE A 19 26.82 5.22 16.71
C ILE A 19 27.19 4.33 15.53
N ALA A 20 27.75 3.14 15.77
CA ALA A 20 28.13 2.22 14.70
C ALA A 20 26.91 1.75 13.90
N LEU A 21 25.84 1.33 14.58
CA LEU A 21 24.60 0.89 13.93
C LEU A 21 23.95 2.04 13.14
N ALA A 22 23.86 3.23 13.72
CA ALA A 22 23.33 4.41 13.04
C ALA A 22 24.20 4.80 11.82
N ALA A 23 25.53 4.71 11.93
CA ALA A 23 26.44 4.98 10.84
C ALA A 23 26.30 3.96 9.71
N ILE A 24 26.18 2.67 10.03
CA ILE A 24 25.93 1.62 9.02
C ILE A 24 24.63 1.89 8.28
N GLN A 25 23.52 2.14 8.99
CA GLN A 25 22.24 2.44 8.33
C GLN A 25 22.29 3.71 7.49
N TYR A 26 22.93 4.77 8.00
CA TYR A 26 23.11 6.02 7.25
C TYR A 26 23.92 5.78 5.97
N LEU A 27 25.07 5.10 6.06
CA LEU A 27 25.91 4.82 4.91
C LEU A 27 25.19 3.90 3.90
N ALA A 28 24.49 2.86 4.37
CA ALA A 28 23.71 1.99 3.51
C ALA A 28 22.57 2.74 2.79
N SER A 29 21.97 3.76 3.42
CA SER A 29 20.95 4.60 2.76
C SER A 29 21.49 5.45 1.59
N THR A 30 22.82 5.59 1.48
CA THR A 30 23.44 6.27 0.35
C THR A 30 23.52 5.41 -0.91
N ASP A 31 23.31 4.10 -0.80
CA ASP A 31 23.32 3.19 -1.94
C ASP A 31 22.16 2.19 -1.89
N LEU A 32 21.00 2.65 -2.36
CA LEU A 32 19.74 1.94 -2.25
C LEU A 32 19.71 0.58 -2.98
N ILE A 33 20.41 0.47 -4.10
CA ILE A 33 20.23 -0.65 -5.04
C ILE A 33 20.90 -1.94 -4.54
N PRO A 34 22.18 -1.93 -4.11
CA PRO A 34 22.79 -3.13 -3.53
C PRO A 34 22.07 -3.58 -2.25
N VAL A 35 21.54 -2.63 -1.47
CA VAL A 35 20.68 -2.94 -0.31
C VAL A 35 19.43 -3.69 -0.75
N ALA A 36 18.73 -3.22 -1.80
CA ALA A 36 17.53 -3.84 -2.32
C ALA A 36 17.74 -5.31 -2.71
N GLU A 37 18.81 -5.59 -3.45
CA GLU A 37 19.12 -6.94 -3.96
C GLU A 37 19.62 -7.89 -2.86
N HIS A 38 20.53 -7.42 -1.99
CA HIS A 38 21.18 -8.30 -1.01
C HIS A 38 20.36 -8.50 0.26
N SER A 39 19.57 -7.51 0.67
CA SER A 39 18.78 -7.58 1.90
C SER A 39 17.29 -7.84 1.66
N GLY A 40 16.83 -7.77 0.40
CA GLY A 40 15.41 -7.94 0.04
C GLY A 40 14.51 -6.84 0.60
N THR A 41 15.06 -5.73 1.10
CA THR A 41 14.29 -4.66 1.77
C THR A 41 13.60 -3.72 0.80
N TYR A 42 13.84 -3.81 -0.50
CA TYR A 42 13.18 -2.92 -1.46
C TYR A 42 12.66 -3.70 -2.64
N ASN A 43 11.37 -3.53 -2.90
CA ASN A 43 10.79 -3.88 -4.18
C ASN A 43 11.20 -2.81 -5.19
N LEU A 44 12.26 -3.10 -5.95
CA LEU A 44 12.83 -2.16 -6.92
C LEU A 44 11.79 -1.76 -7.98
N MET A 45 10.93 -2.70 -8.41
CA MET A 45 9.85 -2.44 -9.36
C MET A 45 8.85 -1.41 -8.79
N ASP A 46 8.33 -1.63 -7.59
CA ASP A 46 7.39 -0.67 -6.95
C ASP A 46 8.03 0.72 -6.77
N ASN A 47 9.34 0.79 -6.52
CA ASN A 47 10.04 2.06 -6.34
C ASN A 47 10.31 2.79 -7.67
N LEU A 48 10.88 2.10 -8.66
CA LEU A 48 11.22 2.67 -9.97
C LEU A 48 9.97 3.09 -10.72
N GLU A 49 9.01 2.17 -10.86
CA GLU A 49 7.77 2.42 -11.57
C GLU A 49 6.89 3.39 -10.77
N GLY A 50 6.86 3.24 -9.45
CA GLY A 50 5.88 3.93 -8.62
C GLY A 50 6.35 5.23 -7.99
N TYR A 51 7.31 5.14 -7.06
CA TYR A 51 7.63 6.25 -6.17
C TYR A 51 8.61 7.26 -6.76
N PHE A 52 9.48 6.82 -7.68
CA PHE A 52 10.59 7.62 -8.22
C PHE A 52 10.22 8.42 -9.47
N ILE A 53 9.07 8.12 -10.09
CA ILE A 53 8.55 8.92 -11.20
C ILE A 53 8.23 10.37 -10.77
N PHE A 54 7.68 10.56 -9.57
CA PHE A 54 7.28 11.89 -9.09
C PHE A 54 8.45 12.86 -8.84
N PRO A 55 9.54 12.49 -8.14
CA PRO A 55 10.68 13.39 -8.03
C PRO A 55 11.32 13.70 -9.40
N LYS A 56 11.32 12.74 -10.34
CA LYS A 56 11.78 12.99 -11.72
C LYS A 56 10.90 14.02 -12.44
N GLN A 57 9.57 13.87 -12.37
CA GLN A 57 8.62 14.87 -12.89
C GLN A 57 8.87 16.26 -12.30
N MET A 58 9.10 16.35 -10.99
CA MET A 58 9.38 17.63 -10.33
C MET A 58 10.62 18.32 -10.87
N LEU A 59 11.70 17.57 -11.11
CA LEU A 59 12.96 18.11 -11.63
C LEU A 59 12.86 18.51 -13.10
N ASP A 60 12.23 17.68 -13.92
CA ASP A 60 12.11 17.91 -15.36
C ASP A 60 11.08 18.99 -15.71
N ALA A 61 9.91 18.93 -15.08
CA ALA A 61 8.73 19.73 -15.45
C ALA A 61 8.42 20.84 -14.43
N GLY A 62 9.20 20.97 -13.35
CA GLY A 62 9.00 21.96 -12.30
C GLY A 62 7.89 21.63 -11.29
N GLY A 63 7.34 20.41 -11.33
CA GLY A 63 6.32 19.93 -10.40
C GLY A 63 5.82 18.54 -10.77
N ILE A 64 4.95 17.95 -9.94
CA ILE A 64 4.24 16.72 -10.31
C ILE A 64 3.31 17.07 -11.47
N THR A 65 3.56 16.49 -12.64
CA THR A 65 2.74 16.72 -13.83
C THR A 65 1.35 16.11 -13.64
N PRO A 66 0.29 16.65 -14.27
CA PRO A 66 -1.02 16.05 -14.16
C PRO A 66 -1.05 14.69 -14.87
N ASP A 67 -1.02 13.65 -14.06
CA ASP A 67 -0.92 12.24 -14.42
C ASP A 67 -2.12 11.46 -13.82
N PRO A 68 -3.28 11.50 -14.50
CA PRO A 68 -4.54 11.02 -13.94
C PRO A 68 -4.72 9.50 -13.98
N PHE A 69 -3.77 8.78 -14.57
CA PHE A 69 -3.77 7.31 -14.67
C PHE A 69 -2.84 6.65 -13.65
N ASN A 70 -2.12 7.44 -12.87
CA ASN A 70 -1.16 6.96 -11.89
C ASN A 70 -1.83 6.75 -10.52
N ASN A 71 -2.12 5.50 -10.20
CA ASN A 71 -2.78 5.08 -8.97
C ASN A 71 -1.95 5.45 -7.73
N LEU A 72 -0.62 5.43 -7.84
CA LEU A 72 0.24 5.81 -6.72
C LEU A 72 0.21 7.32 -6.45
N ARG A 73 -0.04 8.16 -7.47
CA ARG A 73 -0.29 9.59 -7.24
C ARG A 73 -1.55 9.80 -6.40
N LEU A 74 -2.58 9.02 -6.66
CA LEU A 74 -3.86 9.07 -5.95
C LEU A 74 -3.75 8.54 -4.52
N GLN A 75 -3.15 7.36 -4.33
CA GLN A 75 -3.21 6.63 -3.06
C GLN A 75 -2.08 6.94 -2.07
N ASN A 76 -0.86 7.24 -2.55
CA ASN A 76 0.32 7.22 -1.69
C ASN A 76 0.44 8.42 -0.74
N GLY A 77 -0.14 9.58 -1.07
CA GLY A 77 -0.05 10.79 -0.26
C GLY A 77 -0.13 12.05 -1.12
N LEU A 78 0.04 13.22 -0.50
CA LEU A 78 -0.07 14.47 -1.24
C LEU A 78 1.21 14.86 -2.01
N GLY A 79 2.34 14.17 -1.79
CA GLY A 79 3.60 14.34 -2.53
C GLY A 79 4.79 14.80 -1.68
N GLY A 80 4.63 14.80 -0.34
CA GLY A 80 5.67 15.25 0.61
C GLY A 80 6.95 14.40 0.55
N GLN A 81 6.84 13.08 0.43
CA GLN A 81 8.04 12.25 0.28
C GLN A 81 8.70 12.47 -1.09
N SER A 82 7.90 12.66 -2.15
CA SER A 82 8.41 12.91 -3.50
C SER A 82 9.21 14.20 -3.59
N ILE A 83 8.84 15.27 -2.88
CA ILE A 83 9.64 16.51 -2.87
C ILE A 83 10.96 16.32 -2.12
N LEU A 84 10.97 15.54 -1.03
CA LEU A 84 12.20 15.21 -0.32
C LEU A 84 13.16 14.41 -1.20
N HIS A 85 12.64 13.45 -1.96
CA HIS A 85 13.42 12.73 -2.97
C HIS A 85 13.91 13.66 -4.08
N ALA A 86 13.10 14.58 -4.58
CA ALA A 86 13.50 15.53 -5.61
C ALA A 86 14.67 16.43 -5.14
N LEU A 87 14.66 16.85 -3.87
CA LEU A 87 15.77 17.61 -3.27
C LEU A 87 17.08 16.80 -3.25
N VAL A 88 17.00 15.49 -3.02
CA VAL A 88 18.17 14.60 -3.11
C VAL A 88 18.64 14.51 -4.55
N LEU A 89 17.73 14.21 -5.48
CA LEU A 89 18.05 14.04 -6.91
C LEU A 89 18.54 15.33 -7.58
N ALA A 90 18.29 16.49 -6.98
CA ALA A 90 18.84 17.77 -7.44
C ALA A 90 20.37 17.88 -7.21
N LEU A 91 20.93 17.10 -6.28
CA LEU A 91 22.34 17.15 -5.88
C LEU A 91 23.07 15.81 -6.07
N PHE A 92 22.34 14.71 -6.09
CA PHE A 92 22.85 13.34 -6.08
C PHE A 92 22.09 12.47 -7.10
N ASP A 93 22.57 11.23 -7.28
CA ASP A 93 21.96 10.27 -8.20
C ASP A 93 20.83 9.45 -7.55
N PHE A 94 20.09 8.69 -8.37
CA PHE A 94 19.02 7.81 -7.91
C PHE A 94 19.45 6.78 -6.86
N LYS A 95 20.72 6.33 -6.87
CA LYS A 95 21.24 5.43 -5.84
C LYS A 95 21.18 6.04 -4.43
N ASN A 96 21.25 7.36 -4.33
CA ASN A 96 21.24 8.08 -3.05
C ASN A 96 19.83 8.46 -2.58
N ILE A 97 18.77 8.12 -3.32
CA ILE A 97 17.44 8.68 -3.11
C ILE A 97 16.84 8.38 -1.73
N ASP A 98 17.25 7.28 -1.10
CA ASP A 98 16.81 6.89 0.25
C ASP A 98 17.55 7.63 1.38
N ILE A 99 18.57 8.45 1.08
CA ILE A 99 19.37 9.13 2.11
C ILE A 99 18.53 9.97 3.06
N VAL A 100 17.41 10.55 2.60
CA VAL A 100 16.55 11.37 3.47
C VAL A 100 15.72 10.50 4.41
N ASP A 101 15.14 9.40 3.94
CA ASP A 101 14.32 8.51 4.78
C ASP A 101 15.20 7.58 5.61
N GLY A 102 16.07 6.80 4.97
CA GLY A 102 16.95 5.84 5.66
C GLY A 102 18.07 6.47 6.47
N GLY A 103 18.55 7.67 6.08
CA GLY A 103 19.73 8.30 6.68
C GLY A 103 19.39 9.51 7.57
N VAL A 104 18.98 10.62 6.97
CA VAL A 104 18.76 11.90 7.68
C VAL A 104 17.64 11.77 8.70
N ALA A 105 16.49 11.20 8.32
CA ALA A 105 15.39 10.99 9.25
C ALA A 105 15.76 10.02 10.37
N LEU A 106 16.61 9.01 10.11
CA LEU A 106 17.12 8.13 11.17
C LEU A 106 17.87 8.92 12.24
N ILE A 107 18.80 9.80 11.84
CA ILE A 107 19.59 10.61 12.79
C ILE A 107 18.69 11.58 13.58
N ILE A 108 17.72 12.20 12.91
CA ILE A 108 16.74 13.07 13.58
C ILE A 108 15.90 12.26 14.58
N GLY A 109 15.43 11.08 14.18
CA GLY A 109 14.65 10.17 15.02
C GLY A 109 15.41 9.76 16.28
N LEU A 110 16.69 9.38 16.15
CA LEU A 110 17.57 9.10 17.29
C LEU A 110 17.72 10.30 18.22
N GLY A 111 17.92 11.49 17.67
CA GLY A 111 18.00 12.73 18.45
C GLY A 111 16.72 13.02 19.23
N LEU A 112 15.55 12.82 18.60
CA LEU A 112 14.24 12.97 19.24
C LEU A 112 14.01 11.94 20.35
N ILE A 113 14.34 10.67 20.12
CA ILE A 113 14.24 9.61 21.14
C ILE A 113 15.14 9.94 22.33
N TRP A 114 16.38 10.35 22.05
CA TRP A 114 17.33 10.73 23.09
C TRP A 114 16.82 11.92 23.92
N ARG A 115 16.26 12.93 23.24
CA ARG A 115 15.63 14.08 23.89
C ARG A 115 14.44 13.66 24.76
N ILE A 116 13.51 12.87 24.24
CA ILE A 116 12.34 12.35 24.97
C ILE A 116 12.79 11.59 26.22
N ALA A 117 13.78 10.70 26.06
CA ALA A 117 14.34 9.93 27.16
C ALA A 117 14.97 10.84 28.23
N LYS A 118 15.70 11.87 27.84
CA LYS A 118 16.32 12.83 28.76
C LYS A 118 15.29 13.70 29.49
N GLU A 119 14.29 14.22 28.77
CA GLU A 119 13.20 15.04 29.34
C GLU A 119 12.36 14.24 30.34
N ARG A 120 12.22 12.92 30.12
CA ARG A 120 11.59 11.99 31.07
C ARG A 120 12.50 11.51 32.19
N GLY A 121 13.71 12.06 32.32
CA GLY A 121 14.65 11.71 33.38
C GLY A 121 15.12 10.25 33.32
N LEU A 122 15.11 9.61 32.15
CA LEU A 122 15.59 8.25 32.00
C LEU A 122 17.09 8.18 32.30
N VAL A 123 17.49 7.18 33.09
CA VAL A 123 18.92 6.89 33.28
C VAL A 123 19.51 6.28 32.02
N PHE A 124 20.83 6.41 31.89
CA PHE A 124 21.57 6.07 30.67
C PHE A 124 21.26 4.69 30.05
N PRO A 125 21.17 3.57 30.81
CA PRO A 125 20.86 2.26 30.20
C PRO A 125 19.51 2.24 29.46
N TRP A 126 18.51 2.96 29.98
CA TRP A 126 17.18 3.04 29.37
C TRP A 126 17.15 3.93 28.14
N GLN A 127 17.96 5.00 28.13
CA GLN A 127 18.19 5.81 26.93
C GLN A 127 18.78 4.94 25.80
N CYS A 128 19.77 4.11 26.13
CA CYS A 128 20.37 3.19 25.16
C CYS A 128 19.40 2.12 24.69
N LEU A 129 18.58 1.55 25.61
CA LEU A 129 17.58 0.56 25.25
C LEU A 129 16.60 1.12 24.21
N LEU A 130 16.09 2.34 24.40
CA LEU A 130 15.17 2.96 23.43
C LEU A 130 15.84 3.23 22.09
N ALA A 131 17.09 3.70 22.09
CA ALA A 131 17.84 3.94 20.85
C ALA A 131 18.13 2.63 20.09
N LEU A 132 18.55 1.57 20.78
CA LEU A 132 18.75 0.25 20.18
C LEU A 132 17.45 -0.36 19.69
N PHE A 133 16.35 -0.18 20.43
CA PHE A 133 15.02 -0.62 20.00
C PHE A 133 14.60 0.04 18.68
N PHE A 134 14.84 1.34 18.55
CA PHE A 134 14.61 2.09 17.31
C PHE A 134 15.52 1.67 16.15
N LEU A 135 16.78 1.30 16.43
CA LEU A 135 17.73 0.88 15.41
C LEU A 135 17.53 -0.55 14.91
N CYS A 136 16.99 -1.44 15.74
CA CYS A 136 16.96 -2.88 15.45
C CYS A 136 15.59 -3.42 15.05
N VAL A 137 14.48 -2.83 15.49
CA VAL A 137 13.13 -3.39 15.27
C VAL A 137 12.47 -2.95 13.95
N PRO A 138 12.53 -1.66 13.54
CA PRO A 138 11.81 -1.16 12.37
C PRO A 138 12.17 -1.75 11.02
N TYR A 139 13.41 -2.21 10.89
CA TYR A 139 14.02 -2.39 9.57
C TYR A 139 13.97 -3.85 9.10
N TYR A 140 12.97 -4.59 9.59
CA TYR A 140 12.66 -5.91 9.08
C TYR A 140 12.26 -5.83 7.60
N PRO A 141 12.76 -6.72 6.71
CA PRO A 141 12.46 -6.66 5.27
C PRO A 141 10.96 -6.65 4.94
N GLU A 142 10.11 -7.30 5.75
CA GLU A 142 8.66 -7.26 5.52
C GLU A 142 7.99 -5.92 5.91
N LEU A 143 8.64 -5.12 6.77
CA LEU A 143 8.10 -3.83 7.25
C LEU A 143 8.50 -2.67 6.34
N ARG A 144 9.74 -2.67 5.86
CA ARG A 144 10.26 -1.69 4.92
C ARG A 144 10.46 -2.40 3.58
N ILE A 145 9.49 -2.25 2.68
CA ILE A 145 9.48 -2.84 1.33
C ILE A 145 9.65 -1.77 0.24
N ASN A 146 9.36 -0.51 0.55
CA ASN A 146 9.43 0.58 -0.41
C ASN A 146 9.93 1.86 0.25
N SER A 147 10.39 2.80 -0.56
CA SER A 147 10.92 4.10 -0.14
C SER A 147 9.81 5.11 0.23
N SER A 148 8.61 4.64 0.61
CA SER A 148 7.46 5.52 0.86
C SER A 148 7.33 5.90 2.33
N SER A 149 8.03 6.96 2.73
CA SER A 149 7.91 7.67 4.02
C SER A 149 7.80 6.74 5.24
N PHE A 150 8.81 5.93 5.47
CA PHE A 150 8.82 5.02 6.61
C PHE A 150 9.39 5.72 7.85
N THR A 151 10.66 6.09 7.80
CA THR A 151 11.38 6.73 8.90
C THR A 151 11.03 8.21 9.01
N THR A 152 10.82 8.92 7.88
CA THR A 152 10.30 10.31 7.91
C THR A 152 8.94 10.38 8.61
N GLY A 153 8.06 9.40 8.37
CA GLY A 153 6.78 9.27 9.08
C GLY A 153 6.96 9.09 10.59
N MET A 154 7.89 8.23 11.01
CA MET A 154 8.24 8.04 12.42
C MET A 154 8.73 9.32 13.08
N VAL A 155 9.61 10.07 12.41
CA VAL A 155 10.14 11.34 12.90
C VAL A 155 9.02 12.36 13.09
N MET A 156 8.04 12.43 12.19
CA MET A 156 6.89 13.34 12.35
C MET A 156 6.09 13.02 13.61
N PHE A 157 5.81 11.74 13.87
CA PHE A 157 5.11 11.31 15.09
C PHE A 157 5.94 11.52 16.37
N LEU A 158 7.25 11.27 16.32
CA LEU A 158 8.14 11.55 17.46
C LEU A 158 8.24 13.05 17.75
N ALA A 159 8.31 13.89 16.72
CA ALA A 159 8.32 15.34 16.86
C ALA A 159 6.98 15.85 17.42
N LEU A 160 5.86 15.33 16.92
CA LEU A 160 4.53 15.64 17.44
C LEU A 160 4.40 15.24 18.91
N PHE A 161 4.86 14.04 19.28
CA PHE A 161 4.90 13.60 20.67
C PHE A 161 5.76 14.54 21.54
N ALA A 162 7.01 14.79 21.13
CA ALA A 162 7.95 15.63 21.87
C ALA A 162 7.45 17.07 22.02
N PHE A 163 6.61 17.56 21.10
CA PHE A 163 5.95 18.86 21.25
C PHE A 163 4.77 18.79 22.22
N LEU A 164 3.86 17.83 22.05
CA LEU A 164 2.65 17.69 22.86
C LEU A 164 2.93 17.27 24.32
N ASP A 165 4.05 16.60 24.59
CA ASP A 165 4.40 16.09 25.92
C ASP A 165 5.07 17.14 26.84
N GLN A 166 5.31 18.36 26.36
CA GLN A 166 5.97 19.40 27.16
C GLN A 166 5.04 19.93 28.26
N ASP A 167 5.56 20.02 29.49
CA ASP A 167 4.81 20.48 30.68
C ASP A 167 4.45 21.98 30.65
N GLY A 168 5.00 22.73 29.69
CA GLY A 168 4.88 24.19 29.59
C GLY A 168 4.66 24.69 28.17
N ILE A 169 3.87 23.98 27.35
CA ILE A 169 3.37 24.54 26.10
C ILE A 169 2.80 25.93 26.42
N HIS A 170 3.30 26.95 25.73
CA HIS A 170 3.06 28.36 26.02
C HIS A 170 1.56 28.67 25.97
N ASP A 171 0.87 28.57 27.11
CA ASP A 171 -0.55 28.91 27.27
C ASP A 171 -0.84 30.35 26.82
N ASP A 172 0.17 31.20 26.87
CA ASP A 172 0.16 32.58 26.41
C ASP A 172 0.17 32.71 24.87
N LYS A 173 0.43 31.63 24.13
CA LYS A 173 0.61 31.64 22.65
C LYS A 173 -0.18 30.54 21.93
N PRO A 174 -1.52 30.47 22.10
CA PRO A 174 -2.34 29.42 21.50
C PRO A 174 -2.19 29.35 19.96
N ALA A 175 -2.07 30.49 19.28
CA ALA A 175 -1.88 30.52 17.83
C ALA A 175 -0.52 29.92 17.40
N GLY A 176 0.55 30.17 18.16
CA GLY A 176 1.88 29.62 17.87
C GLY A 176 1.92 28.10 18.07
N ASN A 177 1.28 27.61 19.13
CA ASN A 177 1.16 26.18 19.39
C ASN A 177 0.34 25.49 18.30
N ALA A 178 -0.80 26.09 17.94
CA ALA A 178 -1.66 25.57 16.87
C ALA A 178 -0.93 25.52 15.53
N ALA A 179 -0.13 26.54 15.20
CA ALA A 179 0.67 26.57 13.98
C ALA A 179 1.72 25.45 13.95
N LEU A 180 2.40 25.17 15.08
CA LEU A 180 3.39 24.10 15.15
C LEU A 180 2.76 22.70 15.07
N VAL A 181 1.67 22.46 15.80
CA VAL A 181 0.91 21.19 15.68
C VAL A 181 0.37 21.03 14.27
N GLY A 182 -0.19 22.10 13.71
CA GLY A 182 -0.71 22.13 12.34
C GLY A 182 0.38 21.84 11.30
N LEU A 183 1.58 22.38 11.49
CA LEU A 183 2.73 22.09 10.64
C LEU A 183 3.15 20.63 10.70
N LEU A 184 3.34 20.07 11.90
CA LEU A 184 3.74 18.66 12.06
C LEU A 184 2.69 17.70 11.50
N ALA A 185 1.41 18.01 11.70
CA ALA A 185 0.30 17.23 11.14
C ALA A 185 0.22 17.35 9.62
N ALA A 186 0.35 18.56 9.07
CA ALA A 186 0.40 18.78 7.62
C ALA A 186 1.58 18.02 6.99
N CYS A 187 2.76 18.01 7.61
CA CYS A 187 3.88 17.19 7.15
C CYS A 187 3.53 15.70 7.12
N ALA A 188 2.95 15.15 8.19
CA ALA A 188 2.54 13.74 8.22
C ALA A 188 1.53 13.40 7.11
N PHE A 189 0.56 14.29 6.85
CA PHE A 189 -0.46 14.09 5.81
C PHE A 189 0.14 14.18 4.41
N ALA A 190 1.09 15.11 4.21
CA ALA A 190 1.75 15.29 2.93
C ALA A 190 2.65 14.09 2.58
N LEU A 191 3.30 13.52 3.60
CA LEU A 191 4.19 12.38 3.47
C LEU A 191 3.47 11.12 3.00
N LYS A 192 2.37 10.72 3.66
CA LYS A 192 1.65 9.48 3.31
C LYS A 192 0.22 9.43 3.84
N THR A 193 -0.72 8.93 3.04
CA THR A 193 -2.16 8.91 3.37
C THR A 193 -2.49 8.04 4.59
N ASN A 194 -1.81 6.91 4.77
CA ASN A 194 -2.02 6.01 5.92
C ASN A 194 -1.60 6.62 7.27
N LEU A 195 -0.84 7.72 7.28
CA LEU A 195 -0.48 8.45 8.50
C LEU A 195 -1.58 9.43 8.94
N VAL A 196 -2.56 9.72 8.07
CA VAL A 196 -3.64 10.67 8.34
C VAL A 196 -4.54 10.19 9.49
N PRO A 197 -5.13 8.97 9.48
CA PRO A 197 -5.99 8.52 10.57
C PRO A 197 -5.32 8.57 11.96
N PRO A 198 -4.10 8.02 12.17
CA PRO A 198 -3.44 8.10 13.47
C PRO A 198 -3.11 9.53 13.86
N CYS A 199 -2.64 10.37 12.95
CA CYS A 199 -2.33 11.75 13.30
C CYS A 199 -3.58 12.54 13.74
N VAL A 200 -4.69 12.42 13.01
CA VAL A 200 -5.98 13.06 13.37
C VAL A 200 -6.45 12.58 14.75
N LEU A 201 -6.47 11.28 14.99
CA LEU A 201 -6.99 10.72 16.23
C LEU A 201 -6.10 11.05 17.44
N ILE A 202 -4.78 11.04 17.26
CA ILE A 202 -3.83 11.44 18.31
C ILE A 202 -4.06 12.90 18.70
N ILE A 203 -4.17 13.80 17.72
CA ILE A 203 -4.44 15.22 17.96
C ILE A 203 -5.81 15.39 18.62
N PHE A 204 -6.85 14.70 18.13
CA PHE A 204 -8.18 14.74 18.70
C PHE A 204 -8.19 14.36 20.18
N PHE A 205 -7.62 13.22 20.56
CA PHE A 205 -7.55 12.82 21.98
C PHE A 205 -6.69 13.78 22.80
N SER A 206 -5.56 14.24 22.26
CA SER A 206 -4.68 15.18 22.96
C SER A 206 -5.40 16.50 23.31
N TYR A 207 -6.16 17.06 22.36
CA TYR A 207 -6.94 18.28 22.61
C TYR A 207 -8.20 18.02 23.45
N LEU A 208 -8.81 16.83 23.36
CA LEU A 208 -9.91 16.45 24.25
C LEU A 208 -9.46 16.49 25.71
N TRP A 209 -8.31 15.87 26.02
CA TRP A 209 -7.73 15.92 27.37
C TRP A 209 -7.34 17.34 27.79
N TYR A 210 -6.73 18.10 26.88
CA TYR A 210 -6.35 19.49 27.14
C TYR A 210 -7.56 20.37 27.48
N LEU A 211 -8.68 20.20 26.78
CA LEU A 211 -9.92 20.94 27.03
C LEU A 211 -10.57 20.54 28.36
N ILE A 212 -10.55 19.24 28.70
CA ILE A 212 -11.05 18.74 29.99
C ILE A 212 -10.23 19.32 31.14
N ASP A 213 -8.90 19.20 31.08
CA ASP A 213 -8.01 19.68 32.14
C ASP A 213 -8.08 21.21 32.30
N SER A 214 -8.07 21.93 31.17
CA SER A 214 -8.18 23.38 31.16
C SER A 214 -9.57 23.90 31.52
N ARG A 215 -10.57 23.01 31.70
CA ARG A 215 -11.98 23.35 31.94
C ARG A 215 -12.55 24.28 30.85
N GLY A 216 -12.13 24.07 29.60
CA GLY A 216 -12.59 24.85 28.46
C GLY A 216 -12.16 26.32 28.48
N LYS A 217 -10.96 26.62 29.00
CA LYS A 217 -10.37 27.97 28.86
C LYS A 217 -10.37 28.42 27.39
N LYS A 218 -10.56 29.72 27.16
CA LYS A 218 -10.69 30.31 25.82
C LYS A 218 -9.45 30.03 24.96
N GLU A 219 -8.27 30.06 25.56
CA GLU A 219 -6.99 29.82 24.91
C GLU A 219 -6.90 28.37 24.40
N ALA A 220 -7.39 27.41 25.18
CA ALA A 220 -7.41 26.00 24.79
C ALA A 220 -8.41 25.74 23.65
N ILE A 221 -9.59 26.37 23.70
CA ILE A 221 -10.59 26.30 22.63
C ILE A 221 -10.03 26.94 21.35
N LEU A 222 -9.40 28.12 21.47
CA LEU A 222 -8.81 28.82 20.34
C LEU A 222 -7.70 27.98 19.70
N GLU A 223 -6.80 27.42 20.49
CA GLU A 223 -5.74 26.54 19.98
C GLU A 223 -6.34 25.33 19.26
N ALA A 224 -7.29 24.62 19.88
CA ALA A 224 -7.95 23.46 19.28
C ALA A 224 -8.66 23.79 17.95
N ALA A 225 -9.26 24.98 17.84
CA ALA A 225 -9.91 25.44 16.62
C ALA A 225 -8.91 25.86 15.53
N LEU A 226 -7.76 26.42 15.91
CA LEU A 226 -6.73 26.89 14.98
C LEU A 226 -5.90 25.75 14.39
N VAL A 227 -5.76 24.61 15.05
CA VAL A 227 -5.02 23.45 14.52
C VAL A 227 -5.57 22.96 13.17
N PRO A 228 -6.85 22.57 13.03
CA PRO A 228 -7.36 22.07 11.74
C PRO A 228 -7.31 23.14 10.65
N LEU A 229 -7.51 24.41 10.99
CA LEU A 229 -7.34 25.53 10.05
C LEU A 229 -5.88 25.62 9.56
N SER A 230 -4.92 25.52 10.48
CA SER A 230 -3.49 25.54 10.15
C SER A 230 -3.09 24.36 9.26
N VAL A 231 -3.57 23.14 9.58
CA VAL A 231 -3.36 21.96 8.73
C VAL A 231 -3.92 22.19 7.34
N PHE A 232 -5.17 22.63 7.24
CA PHE A 232 -5.84 22.85 5.95
C PHE A 232 -5.10 23.88 5.10
N LEU A 233 -4.73 25.04 5.67
CA LEU A 233 -4.03 26.10 4.93
C LEU A 233 -2.65 25.64 4.42
N LEU A 234 -1.91 24.88 5.23
CA LEU A 234 -0.59 24.35 4.83
C LEU A 234 -0.70 23.24 3.78
N LEU A 235 -1.77 22.44 3.82
CA LEU A 235 -2.01 21.38 2.84
C LEU A 235 -2.68 21.87 1.55
N LEU A 236 -3.33 23.03 1.57
CA LEU A 236 -4.15 23.51 0.45
C LEU A 236 -3.42 23.47 -0.90
N PRO A 237 -2.15 23.91 -1.05
CA PRO A 237 -1.44 23.80 -2.32
C PRO A 237 -1.32 22.36 -2.83
N TRP A 238 -1.07 21.42 -1.92
CA TRP A 238 -0.94 20.00 -2.22
C TRP A 238 -2.28 19.35 -2.55
N MET A 239 -3.32 19.72 -1.83
CA MET A 239 -4.71 19.30 -2.10
C MET A 239 -5.18 19.79 -3.47
N LEU A 240 -4.87 21.04 -3.83
CA LEU A 240 -5.18 21.58 -5.16
C LEU A 240 -4.38 20.90 -6.26
N SER A 241 -3.13 20.54 -6.00
CA SER A 241 -2.33 19.72 -6.91
C SER A 241 -2.99 18.36 -7.14
N LEU A 242 -3.36 17.64 -6.08
CA LEU A 242 -4.03 16.34 -6.19
C LEU A 242 -5.40 16.45 -6.88
N LEU A 243 -6.15 17.52 -6.62
CA LEU A 243 -7.44 17.75 -7.27
C LEU A 243 -7.29 17.89 -8.79
N ARG A 244 -6.26 18.62 -9.24
CA ARG A 244 -5.96 18.80 -10.66
C ARG A 244 -5.47 17.51 -11.33
N THR A 245 -4.67 16.71 -10.62
CA THR A 245 -4.09 15.49 -11.19
C THR A 245 -5.03 14.30 -11.12
N SER A 246 -5.83 14.20 -10.06
CA SER A 246 -6.50 12.95 -9.66
C SER A 246 -7.96 13.15 -9.24
N GLY A 247 -8.51 14.35 -9.38
CA GLY A 247 -9.94 14.62 -9.16
C GLY A 247 -10.41 14.66 -7.71
N THR A 248 -9.51 14.63 -6.73
CA THR A 248 -9.85 14.74 -5.29
C THR A 248 -8.82 15.57 -4.53
N MET A 249 -9.24 16.24 -3.45
CA MET A 249 -8.33 16.99 -2.59
C MET A 249 -7.55 16.11 -1.61
N LEU A 250 -8.11 14.96 -1.23
CA LEU A 250 -7.48 14.01 -0.31
C LEU A 250 -8.16 12.65 -0.45
N TYR A 251 -7.49 11.69 -1.09
CA TYR A 251 -8.01 10.35 -1.25
C TYR A 251 -7.93 9.55 0.07
N PRO A 252 -8.93 8.71 0.42
CA PRO A 252 -10.30 8.69 -0.10
C PRO A 252 -11.25 9.66 0.67
N ILE A 253 -10.73 10.41 1.66
CA ILE A 253 -11.50 11.15 2.67
C ILE A 253 -12.36 12.27 2.05
N LEU A 254 -11.82 13.05 1.11
CA LEU A 254 -12.48 14.17 0.45
C LEU A 254 -12.98 13.81 -0.96
N GLY A 255 -13.19 12.52 -1.21
CA GLY A 255 -13.66 12.00 -2.49
C GLY A 255 -12.70 10.97 -3.09
N ARG A 256 -13.25 10.08 -3.92
CA ARG A 256 -12.50 9.03 -4.61
C ARG A 256 -11.75 9.53 -5.86
N GLY A 257 -12.14 10.69 -6.40
CA GLY A 257 -11.45 11.28 -7.54
C GLY A 257 -11.52 10.38 -8.79
N PHE A 258 -10.36 10.08 -9.36
CA PHE A 258 -10.20 9.24 -10.55
C PHE A 258 -10.07 7.74 -10.25
N ASP A 259 -10.28 7.32 -9.01
CA ASP A 259 -10.38 5.90 -8.66
C ASP A 259 -11.49 5.21 -9.49
N GLU A 260 -11.19 4.05 -10.07
CA GLU A 260 -12.14 3.32 -10.93
C GLU A 260 -13.42 2.88 -10.21
N TYR A 261 -13.36 2.65 -8.89
CA TYR A 261 -14.56 2.36 -8.11
C TYR A 261 -15.52 3.55 -8.01
N ALA A 262 -15.05 4.78 -8.30
CA ALA A 262 -15.93 5.97 -8.34
C ALA A 262 -16.97 5.89 -9.47
N TYR A 263 -16.72 5.10 -10.52
CA TYR A 263 -17.55 5.00 -11.72
C TYR A 263 -18.54 3.83 -11.71
N GLY A 264 -18.50 2.98 -10.68
CA GLY A 264 -19.25 1.73 -10.66
C GLY A 264 -18.80 0.77 -11.76
N ASN A 265 -17.54 0.85 -12.18
CA ASN A 265 -16.93 -0.12 -13.10
C ASN A 265 -16.63 -1.44 -12.36
N PHE A 266 -16.43 -1.35 -11.04
CA PHE A 266 -16.28 -2.50 -10.17
C PHE A 266 -17.37 -2.49 -9.10
N PRO A 267 -17.92 -3.66 -8.74
CA PRO A 267 -18.69 -3.85 -7.52
C PRO A 267 -18.03 -3.16 -6.32
N SER A 268 -18.83 -2.53 -5.46
CA SER A 268 -18.31 -1.83 -4.29
C SER A 268 -17.47 -2.75 -3.39
N GLU A 269 -16.40 -2.23 -2.78
CA GLU A 269 -15.54 -2.99 -1.86
C GLU A 269 -16.33 -3.65 -0.71
N ASP A 270 -17.36 -2.98 -0.19
CA ASP A 270 -18.26 -3.50 0.85
C ASP A 270 -19.02 -4.78 0.41
N PHE A 271 -19.10 -5.04 -0.89
CA PHE A 271 -19.79 -6.18 -1.48
C PHE A 271 -18.88 -7.43 -1.58
N ALA A 272 -17.57 -7.25 -1.63
CA ALA A 272 -16.61 -8.31 -1.97
C ALA A 272 -16.55 -9.46 -0.95
N ASP A 273 -16.82 -9.18 0.33
CA ASP A 273 -16.65 -10.16 1.40
C ASP A 273 -17.90 -10.42 2.24
N GLY A 274 -18.93 -9.56 2.19
CA GLY A 274 -20.24 -9.80 2.83
C GLY A 274 -20.16 -10.19 4.32
N LEU A 275 -19.04 -9.86 4.97
CA LEU A 275 -18.79 -10.25 6.35
C LEU A 275 -19.69 -9.41 7.25
N THR A 276 -20.30 -10.06 8.24
CA THR A 276 -20.93 -9.29 9.32
C THR A 276 -19.83 -8.56 10.08
N LEU A 277 -20.12 -7.35 10.57
CA LEU A 277 -19.18 -6.58 11.41
C LEU A 277 -18.57 -7.44 12.54
N GLY A 278 -19.35 -8.34 13.13
CA GLY A 278 -18.85 -9.28 14.14
C GLY A 278 -17.75 -10.21 13.62
N ARG A 279 -17.88 -10.73 12.39
CA ARG A 279 -16.87 -11.59 11.77
C ARG A 279 -15.63 -10.80 11.33
N GLU A 280 -15.81 -9.59 10.82
CA GLU A 280 -14.71 -8.66 10.53
C GLU A 280 -13.88 -8.40 11.79
N LEU A 281 -14.55 -8.08 12.90
CA LEU A 281 -13.89 -7.86 14.18
C LEU A 281 -13.14 -9.09 14.68
N VAL A 282 -13.70 -10.30 14.52
CA VAL A 282 -12.99 -11.55 14.87
C VAL A 282 -11.73 -11.74 14.04
N ILE A 283 -11.78 -11.47 12.73
CA ILE A 283 -10.60 -11.58 11.84
C ILE A 283 -9.55 -10.55 12.24
N ILE A 284 -9.95 -9.30 12.47
CA ILE A 284 -9.06 -8.21 12.91
C ILE A 284 -8.41 -8.56 14.25
N ILE A 285 -9.19 -8.97 15.24
CA ILE A 285 -8.68 -9.37 16.57
C ILE A 285 -7.74 -10.57 16.44
N SER A 286 -8.10 -11.58 15.64
CA SER A 286 -7.24 -12.75 15.41
C SER A 286 -5.91 -12.34 14.78
N TRP A 287 -5.92 -11.39 13.86
CA TRP A 287 -4.71 -10.86 13.25
C TRP A 287 -3.85 -10.10 14.26
N ILE A 288 -4.45 -9.21 15.06
CA ILE A 288 -3.77 -8.48 16.13
C ILE A 288 -3.13 -9.47 17.12
N CYS A 289 -3.84 -10.54 17.48
CA CYS A 289 -3.35 -11.58 18.37
C CYS A 289 -2.27 -12.49 17.76
N SER A 290 -2.22 -12.60 16.43
CA SER A 290 -1.20 -13.39 15.72
C SER A 290 0.13 -12.66 15.55
N ASP A 291 0.12 -11.33 15.69
CA ASP A 291 1.28 -10.47 15.46
C ASP A 291 1.90 -10.03 16.80
N SER A 292 3.13 -10.47 17.07
CA SER A 292 3.80 -10.24 18.37
C SER A 292 3.98 -8.76 18.71
N LEU A 293 4.22 -7.90 17.71
CA LEU A 293 4.35 -6.46 17.88
C LEU A 293 3.01 -5.83 18.24
N SER A 294 1.94 -6.21 17.54
CA SER A 294 0.58 -5.74 17.82
C SER A 294 0.10 -6.19 19.20
N VAL A 295 0.34 -7.45 19.59
CA VAL A 295 0.06 -7.95 20.94
C VAL A 295 0.81 -7.14 21.99
N LEU A 296 2.12 -6.95 21.81
CA LEU A 296 2.91 -6.16 22.74
C LEU A 296 2.37 -4.73 22.86
N PHE A 297 2.00 -4.11 21.74
CA PHE A 297 1.43 -2.78 21.74
C PHE A 297 0.10 -2.71 22.49
N VAL A 298 -0.81 -3.66 22.29
CA VAL A 298 -2.08 -3.71 23.02
C VAL A 298 -1.86 -3.90 24.52
N LEU A 299 -0.98 -4.83 24.92
CA LEU A 299 -0.68 -5.09 26.33
C LEU A 299 0.01 -3.90 26.99
N ALA A 300 1.09 -3.40 26.40
CA ALA A 300 1.84 -2.26 26.91
C ALA A 300 0.98 -0.98 26.91
N GLY A 301 0.17 -0.78 25.88
CA GLY A 301 -0.78 0.32 25.76
C GLY A 301 -1.86 0.26 26.84
N GLY A 302 -2.44 -0.91 27.11
CA GLY A 302 -3.39 -1.12 28.20
C GLY A 302 -2.80 -0.79 29.57
N VAL A 303 -1.58 -1.25 29.83
CA VAL A 303 -0.83 -0.90 31.06
C VAL A 303 -0.58 0.61 31.13
N ALA A 304 -0.13 1.23 30.04
CA ALA A 304 0.15 2.66 29.99
C ALA A 304 -1.10 3.52 30.22
N LEU A 305 -2.27 3.11 29.72
CA LEU A 305 -3.53 3.82 29.95
C LEU A 305 -3.86 3.93 31.44
N GLY A 306 -3.57 2.89 32.23
CA GLY A 306 -3.82 2.91 33.68
C GLY A 306 -2.71 3.55 34.51
N ILE A 307 -1.46 3.52 34.03
CA ILE A 307 -0.28 3.75 34.86
C ILE A 307 0.55 4.96 34.42
N ALA A 308 0.57 5.30 33.13
CA ALA A 308 1.35 6.43 32.64
C ALA A 308 0.83 7.73 33.24
N ARG A 309 1.76 8.61 33.62
CA ARG A 309 1.42 9.90 34.21
C ARG A 309 0.58 10.69 33.21
N MET A 310 -0.66 10.98 33.56
CA MET A 310 -1.50 11.90 32.79
C MET A 310 -0.97 13.32 32.97
N LYS A 311 -0.20 13.78 32.01
CA LYS A 311 0.06 15.21 31.82
C LYS A 311 -1.20 15.89 31.28
N ARG A 312 -1.16 17.21 31.17
CA ARG A 312 -2.29 18.04 30.72
C ARG A 312 -2.98 17.56 29.44
N ARG A 313 -2.19 17.04 28.50
CA ARG A 313 -2.65 16.54 27.20
C ARG A 313 -2.76 15.02 27.13
N ALA A 314 -2.45 14.32 28.22
CA ALA A 314 -2.35 12.87 28.30
C ALA A 314 -1.72 12.26 27.03
N THR A 315 -0.54 12.77 26.64
CA THR A 315 0.04 12.55 25.31
C THR A 315 0.29 11.07 25.03
N VAL A 316 0.80 10.31 26.01
CA VAL A 316 1.00 8.85 25.89
C VAL A 316 -0.34 8.14 25.63
N GLN A 317 -1.38 8.48 26.38
CA GLN A 317 -2.72 7.91 26.22
C GLN A 317 -3.32 8.26 24.85
N SER A 318 -3.10 9.49 24.39
CA SER A 318 -3.57 9.96 23.08
C SER A 318 -2.91 9.18 21.93
N PHE A 319 -1.61 8.89 22.04
CA PHE A 319 -0.86 8.03 21.11
C PHE A 319 -1.36 6.58 21.11
N VAL A 320 -1.64 6.02 22.29
CA VAL A 320 -2.17 4.66 22.41
C VAL A 320 -3.58 4.58 21.79
N LEU A 321 -4.52 5.42 22.25
CA LEU A 321 -5.90 5.41 21.77
C LEU A 321 -5.98 5.75 20.29
N GLY A 322 -5.23 6.76 19.84
CA GLY A 322 -5.19 7.18 18.45
C GLY A 322 -4.68 6.07 17.53
N SER A 323 -3.58 5.40 17.88
CA SER A 323 -3.06 4.29 17.07
C SER A 323 -3.98 3.06 17.09
N ILE A 324 -4.52 2.65 18.26
CA ILE A 324 -5.45 1.50 18.34
C ILE A 324 -6.68 1.75 17.47
N ILE A 325 -7.34 2.90 17.63
CA ILE A 325 -8.57 3.20 16.89
C ILE A 325 -8.26 3.33 15.39
N SER A 326 -7.10 3.87 15.01
CA SER A 326 -6.67 3.95 13.61
C SER A 326 -6.48 2.58 12.98
N VAL A 327 -5.88 1.62 13.71
CA VAL A 327 -5.74 0.23 13.25
C VAL A 327 -7.12 -0.34 12.92
N PHE A 328 -8.10 -0.20 13.82
CA PHE A 328 -9.46 -0.66 13.56
C PHE A 328 -10.10 0.05 12.36
N ILE A 329 -10.01 1.38 12.27
CA ILE A 329 -10.61 2.13 11.15
C ILE A 329 -10.00 1.70 9.81
N ILE A 330 -8.68 1.59 9.73
CA ILE A 330 -7.98 1.21 8.51
C ILE A 330 -8.36 -0.24 8.14
N MET A 331 -8.29 -1.17 9.09
CA MET A 331 -8.59 -2.58 8.81
C MET A 331 -10.06 -2.82 8.47
N LEU A 332 -11.01 -2.14 9.09
CA LEU A 332 -12.44 -2.20 8.73
C LEU A 332 -12.75 -1.63 7.34
N LYS A 333 -11.81 -0.88 6.75
CA LYS A 333 -11.90 -0.35 5.39
C LYS A 333 -10.95 -1.03 4.42
N SER A 334 -10.31 -2.11 4.86
CA SER A 334 -9.33 -2.87 4.09
C SER A 334 -9.92 -4.20 3.65
N ASP A 335 -9.33 -4.78 2.60
CA ASP A 335 -9.62 -6.15 2.20
C ASP A 335 -9.05 -7.14 3.25
N LEU A 336 -9.94 -7.72 4.05
CA LEU A 336 -9.58 -8.59 5.17
C LEU A 336 -9.05 -9.96 4.72
N SER A 337 -9.18 -10.31 3.43
CA SER A 337 -8.67 -11.58 2.91
C SER A 337 -7.14 -11.60 2.78
N ASN A 338 -6.48 -10.43 2.83
CA ASN A 338 -5.01 -10.32 2.81
C ASN A 338 -4.49 -9.25 3.77
N LEU A 339 -4.50 -9.59 5.06
CA LEU A 339 -4.03 -8.71 6.12
C LEU A 339 -2.50 -8.60 6.27
N GLY A 340 -1.73 -9.47 5.62
CA GLY A 340 -0.27 -9.50 5.75
C GLY A 340 0.40 -8.16 5.43
N PRO A 341 0.14 -7.56 4.25
CA PRO A 341 0.69 -6.26 3.87
C PRO A 341 0.25 -5.08 4.74
N PHE A 342 -0.79 -5.21 5.57
CA PHE A 342 -1.25 -4.10 6.43
C PHE A 342 -0.32 -3.84 7.62
N LYS A 343 0.50 -4.83 8.01
CA LYS A 343 1.51 -4.66 9.06
C LYS A 343 2.37 -3.43 8.81
N ARG A 344 2.95 -3.31 7.61
CA ARG A 344 3.80 -2.17 7.23
C ARG A 344 3.07 -0.83 7.19
N TYR A 345 1.77 -0.81 6.85
CA TYR A 345 1.01 0.45 6.79
C TYR A 345 0.66 0.99 8.18
N LEU A 346 0.51 0.11 9.17
CA LEU A 346 0.18 0.48 10.55
C LEU A 346 1.41 0.56 11.45
N PHE A 347 2.54 0.02 10.99
CA PHE A 347 3.75 -0.11 11.80
C PHE A 347 4.24 1.22 12.37
N VAL A 348 4.30 2.29 11.57
CA VAL A 348 4.82 3.59 12.02
C VAL A 348 4.09 4.10 13.27
N CYS A 349 2.75 4.10 13.27
CA CYS A 349 2.00 4.63 14.40
C CYS A 349 1.99 3.68 15.61
N ILE A 350 1.93 2.35 15.38
CA ILE A 350 2.04 1.36 16.45
C ILE A 350 3.41 1.45 17.13
N PHE A 351 4.47 1.49 16.33
CA PHE A 351 5.84 1.47 16.81
C PHE A 351 6.20 2.73 17.59
N ILE A 352 5.83 3.91 17.10
CA ILE A 352 6.06 5.14 17.86
C ILE A 352 5.22 5.19 19.13
N SER A 353 3.96 4.77 19.09
CA SER A 353 3.16 4.67 20.32
C SER A 353 3.80 3.70 21.32
N LEU A 354 4.35 2.57 20.88
CA LEU A 354 5.10 1.65 21.73
C LEU A 354 6.37 2.31 22.33
N ILE A 355 7.17 3.03 21.55
CA ILE A 355 8.34 3.77 22.07
C ILE A 355 7.94 4.77 23.15
N THR A 356 6.84 5.51 22.94
CA THR A 356 6.39 6.52 23.92
C THR A 356 5.85 5.88 25.21
N VAL A 357 5.14 4.75 25.09
CA VAL A 357 4.72 3.92 26.21
C VAL A 357 5.93 3.41 26.99
N LEU A 358 6.93 2.87 26.29
CA LEU A 358 8.16 2.38 26.91
C LEU A 358 8.88 3.49 27.67
N ALA A 359 9.06 4.65 27.05
CA ALA A 359 9.68 5.79 27.71
C ALA A 359 8.93 6.19 28.99
N SER A 360 7.59 6.18 28.98
CA SER A 360 6.80 6.50 30.17
C SER A 360 6.85 5.44 31.27
N LEU A 361 6.99 4.16 30.93
CA LEU A 361 7.13 3.08 31.92
C LEU A 361 8.53 3.07 32.54
N LEU A 362 9.57 3.31 31.72
CA LEU A 362 10.96 3.40 32.16
C LEU A 362 11.26 4.63 33.02
N GLU A 363 10.49 5.72 32.86
CA GLU A 363 10.57 6.93 33.70
C GLU A 363 10.34 6.58 35.17
N LYS A 364 9.31 5.78 35.45
CA LYS A 364 9.02 5.33 36.81
C LYS A 364 10.16 4.46 37.36
N LEU A 365 10.70 3.54 36.56
CA LEU A 365 11.85 2.71 36.98
C LEU A 365 13.11 3.54 37.26
N SER A 366 13.32 4.61 36.48
CA SER A 366 14.48 5.50 36.63
C SER A 366 14.43 6.32 37.91
N LEU A 367 13.23 6.79 38.30
CA LEU A 367 13.01 7.48 39.58
C LEU A 367 13.35 6.59 40.77
N ILE A 368 13.01 5.30 40.68
CA ILE A 368 13.29 4.35 41.76
C ILE A 368 14.83 4.19 41.91
N GLY A 369 15.56 3.97 40.82
CA GLY A 369 17.01 3.74 40.83
C GLY A 369 17.90 4.92 41.24
N ALA A 370 17.39 6.15 41.23
CA ALA A 370 18.15 7.36 41.56
C ALA A 370 18.31 7.62 43.07
N THR A 371 17.63 6.87 43.94
CA THR A 371 17.72 7.05 45.40
C THR A 371 18.73 6.07 46.02
N THR A 372 19.68 6.57 46.82
CA THR A 372 20.66 5.80 47.61
C THR A 372 20.05 5.02 48.79
N ARG A 373 18.82 4.51 48.61
CA ARG A 373 18.13 3.71 49.64
C ARG A 373 18.60 2.26 49.56
N THR A 374 18.64 1.60 50.72
CA THR A 374 19.02 0.19 50.82
C THR A 374 18.03 -0.70 50.04
N LEU A 375 18.52 -1.77 49.39
CA LEU A 375 17.72 -2.71 48.58
C LEU A 375 16.46 -3.22 49.31
N LYS A 376 16.49 -3.32 50.66
CA LYS A 376 15.32 -3.67 51.48
C LYS A 376 14.22 -2.61 51.51
N GLN A 377 14.57 -1.32 51.66
CA GLN A 377 13.60 -0.22 51.61
C GLN A 377 13.05 -0.04 50.19
N TYR A 378 13.90 -0.30 49.20
CA TYR A 378 13.58 -0.29 47.77
C TYR A 378 12.54 -1.36 47.41
N VAL A 379 12.74 -2.59 47.89
CA VAL A 379 11.80 -3.70 47.72
C VAL A 379 10.47 -3.38 48.40
N ALA A 380 10.46 -2.87 49.64
CA ALA A 380 9.23 -2.56 50.37
C ALA A 380 8.37 -1.44 49.73
N GLU A 381 8.99 -0.42 49.12
CA GLU A 381 8.29 0.71 48.48
C GLU A 381 7.79 0.33 47.07
N ILE A 382 8.55 -0.49 46.33
CA ILE A 382 8.08 -1.12 45.08
C ILE A 382 6.86 -2.02 45.33
N PHE A 383 6.87 -2.78 46.43
CA PHE A 383 5.74 -3.62 46.82
C PHE A 383 4.54 -2.83 47.38
N SER A 384 4.63 -1.49 47.48
CA SER A 384 3.49 -0.64 47.83
C SER A 384 2.71 -0.12 46.62
N ASP A 385 3.30 -0.10 45.43
CA ASP A 385 2.65 0.15 44.13
C ASP A 385 2.95 -1.02 43.16
N THR A 386 2.61 -2.23 43.61
CA THR A 386 2.98 -3.52 43.03
C THR A 386 2.61 -3.64 41.54
N ASN A 387 1.50 -3.02 41.13
CA ASN A 387 0.99 -3.10 39.76
C ASN A 387 1.87 -2.33 38.76
N THR A 388 2.43 -1.19 39.19
CA THR A 388 3.27 -0.33 38.35
C THR A 388 4.63 -0.96 38.04
N ALA A 389 5.28 -1.52 39.05
CA ALA A 389 6.59 -2.15 38.88
C ALA A 389 6.51 -3.45 38.07
N ILE A 390 5.47 -4.26 38.30
CA ILE A 390 5.21 -5.47 37.51
C ILE A 390 4.95 -5.09 36.05
N GLY A 391 4.08 -4.09 35.79
CA GLY A 391 3.79 -3.64 34.43
C GLY A 391 5.04 -3.18 33.67
N ALA A 392 5.86 -2.32 34.29
CA ALA A 392 7.09 -1.83 33.67
C ALA A 392 8.13 -2.95 33.44
N ALA A 393 8.27 -3.87 34.38
CA ALA A 393 9.18 -5.01 34.25
C ALA A 393 8.73 -5.98 33.15
N CYS A 394 7.44 -6.33 33.10
CA CYS A 394 6.88 -7.20 32.07
C CYS A 394 7.04 -6.61 30.66
N VAL A 395 6.76 -5.31 30.50
CA VAL A 395 6.89 -4.65 29.20
C VAL A 395 8.36 -4.52 28.77
N SER A 396 9.26 -4.19 29.70
CA SER A 396 10.70 -4.15 29.42
C SER A 396 11.24 -5.53 29.06
N ALA A 397 10.82 -6.57 29.78
CA ALA A 397 11.16 -7.96 29.47
C ALA A 397 10.62 -8.35 28.09
N ALA A 398 9.38 -7.99 27.76
CA ALA A 398 8.81 -8.27 26.45
C ALA A 398 9.56 -7.56 25.31
N CYS A 399 10.05 -6.33 25.52
CA CYS A 399 10.88 -5.63 24.54
C CYS A 399 12.26 -6.26 24.37
N LEU A 400 12.88 -6.68 25.47
CA LEU A 400 14.13 -7.45 25.41
C LEU A 400 13.91 -8.78 24.68
N VAL A 401 12.79 -9.45 24.96
CA VAL A 401 12.39 -10.67 24.28
C VAL A 401 12.20 -10.42 22.78
N LEU A 402 11.52 -9.34 22.38
CA LEU A 402 11.43 -8.98 20.96
C LEU A 402 12.79 -8.65 20.35
N LEU A 403 13.67 -7.94 21.05
CA LEU A 403 15.03 -7.67 20.58
C LEU A 403 15.83 -8.95 20.39
N VAL A 404 15.68 -9.93 21.30
CA VAL A 404 16.35 -11.22 21.23
C VAL A 404 15.77 -12.08 20.11
N PHE A 405 14.44 -12.21 20.02
CA PHE A 405 13.79 -12.99 18.96
C PHE A 405 14.02 -12.39 17.57
N ASN A 406 14.19 -11.07 17.47
CA ASN A 406 14.50 -10.40 16.22
C ASN A 406 16.00 -10.17 16.01
N ALA A 407 16.87 -10.65 16.91
CA ALA A 407 18.31 -10.40 16.82
C ALA A 407 18.90 -10.95 15.52
N ASP A 408 18.51 -12.18 15.13
CA ASP A 408 18.98 -12.80 13.89
C ASP A 408 18.56 -12.01 12.65
N SER A 409 17.34 -11.47 12.67
CA SER A 409 16.81 -10.67 11.57
C SER A 409 17.49 -9.31 11.48
N ALA A 410 17.70 -8.65 12.62
CA ALA A 410 18.47 -7.40 12.69
C ALA A 410 19.93 -7.64 12.23
N LEU A 411 20.58 -8.71 12.71
CA LEU A 411 21.94 -9.06 12.30
C LEU A 411 22.02 -9.37 10.80
N SER A 412 21.07 -10.12 10.25
CA SER A 412 20.99 -10.41 8.82
C SER A 412 20.89 -9.12 8.00
N MET A 413 20.00 -8.21 8.41
CA MET A 413 19.86 -6.90 7.79
C MET A 413 21.13 -6.06 7.87
N TYR A 414 21.74 -5.91 9.05
CA TYR A 414 22.99 -5.15 9.20
C TYR A 414 24.14 -5.77 8.40
N ARG A 415 24.20 -7.10 8.27
CA ARG A 415 25.14 -7.76 7.36
C ARG A 415 24.88 -7.38 5.91
N GLY A 416 23.62 -7.41 5.47
CA GLY A 416 23.23 -6.97 4.13
C GLY A 416 23.61 -5.50 3.86
N MET A 417 23.42 -4.62 4.84
CA MET A 417 23.84 -3.22 4.77
C MET A 417 25.36 -3.05 4.74
N ILE A 418 26.12 -3.87 5.47
CA ILE A 418 27.58 -3.84 5.40
C ILE A 418 28.04 -4.31 4.01
N HIS A 419 27.46 -5.41 3.50
CA HIS A 419 27.73 -5.90 2.16
C HIS A 419 27.41 -4.85 1.10
N SER A 420 26.28 -4.16 1.18
CA SER A 420 25.96 -3.08 0.23
C SER A 420 26.95 -1.92 0.29
N ILE A 421 27.52 -1.62 1.46
CA ILE A 421 28.54 -0.57 1.60
C ILE A 421 29.89 -1.03 1.02
N THR A 422 30.25 -2.30 1.16
CA THR A 422 31.54 -2.83 0.68
C THR A 422 31.52 -3.21 -0.80
N ASP A 423 30.38 -3.70 -1.28
CA ASP A 423 30.18 -4.26 -2.62
C ASP A 423 29.48 -3.23 -3.52
N ALA A 424 29.66 -1.94 -3.23
CA ALA A 424 29.25 -0.84 -4.09
C ALA A 424 30.09 -0.85 -5.38
N ASP A 425 29.92 -1.89 -6.20
CA ASP A 425 30.34 -1.89 -7.58
C ASP A 425 29.65 -0.71 -8.29
N ASP A 426 30.26 -0.25 -9.39
CA ASP A 426 29.67 0.72 -10.32
C ASP A 426 28.47 0.09 -11.07
N TRP A 427 27.49 -0.41 -10.32
CA TRP A 427 26.12 -0.53 -10.79
C TRP A 427 25.64 0.91 -10.98
N GLY A 428 26.01 1.48 -12.13
CA GLY A 428 25.56 2.78 -12.54
C GLY A 428 24.04 2.75 -12.42
N GLY A 429 23.48 3.45 -11.43
CA GLY A 429 22.04 3.56 -11.22
C GLY A 429 21.29 4.20 -12.40
N GLY A 430 21.99 4.47 -13.51
CA GLY A 430 21.39 4.65 -14.81
C GLY A 430 21.15 3.29 -15.46
N ALA A 431 19.94 3.06 -15.96
CA ALA A 431 19.73 2.01 -16.95
C ALA A 431 20.86 2.06 -17.98
N SER A 432 21.19 0.89 -18.54
CA SER A 432 22.18 0.81 -19.61
C SER A 432 21.99 1.98 -20.57
N ALA A 433 23.08 2.65 -20.99
CA ALA A 433 22.96 3.82 -21.86
C ALA A 433 22.06 3.54 -23.10
N GLY A 434 21.99 2.27 -23.51
CA GLY A 434 21.05 1.78 -24.52
C GLY A 434 19.55 1.95 -24.17
N LEU A 435 19.13 1.66 -22.94
CA LEU A 435 17.73 1.86 -22.49
C LEU A 435 17.35 3.34 -22.44
N ILE A 436 18.22 4.22 -21.94
CA ILE A 436 17.96 5.67 -21.97
C ILE A 436 17.84 6.15 -23.43
N GLU A 437 18.74 5.70 -24.30
CA GLU A 437 18.72 6.04 -25.71
C GLU A 437 17.49 5.48 -26.44
N ARG A 438 17.01 4.28 -26.06
CA ARG A 438 15.76 3.68 -26.55
C ARG A 438 14.58 4.61 -26.30
N HIS A 439 14.36 5.02 -25.05
CA HIS A 439 13.22 5.89 -24.69
C HIS A 439 13.33 7.27 -25.32
N LYS A 440 14.54 7.84 -25.42
CA LYS A 440 14.78 9.09 -26.16
C LYS A 440 14.38 8.98 -27.63
N LYS A 441 14.77 7.90 -28.32
CA LYS A 441 14.39 7.65 -29.71
C LYS A 441 12.89 7.48 -29.87
N ALA A 442 12.26 6.66 -29.01
CA ALA A 442 10.82 6.47 -28.99
C ALA A 442 10.08 7.81 -28.83
N GLN A 443 10.46 8.58 -27.81
CA GLN A 443 9.86 9.89 -27.52
C GLN A 443 10.09 10.91 -28.64
N ALA A 444 11.25 10.89 -29.30
CA ALA A 444 11.58 11.81 -30.39
C ALA A 444 10.64 11.66 -31.61
N THR A 445 10.01 10.49 -31.79
CA THR A 445 9.01 10.27 -32.86
C THR A 445 7.69 11.01 -32.61
N VAL A 446 7.41 11.35 -31.35
CA VAL A 446 6.24 12.13 -30.95
C VAL A 446 6.60 13.63 -31.03
N PRO A 447 5.72 14.51 -31.55
CA PRO A 447 5.96 15.95 -31.52
C PRO A 447 6.16 16.48 -30.08
N PRO A 448 7.06 17.47 -29.84
CA PRO A 448 7.21 18.09 -28.53
C PRO A 448 5.88 18.68 -28.01
N GLY A 449 5.63 18.58 -26.70
CA GLY A 449 4.43 19.11 -26.04
C GLY A 449 3.19 18.19 -26.11
N GLU A 450 3.17 17.19 -27.00
CA GLU A 450 2.09 16.21 -27.08
C GLU A 450 2.07 15.27 -25.85
N LYS A 451 0.88 14.74 -25.55
CA LYS A 451 0.67 13.76 -24.46
C LYS A 451 1.01 12.34 -24.93
N ILE A 452 1.72 11.60 -24.09
CA ILE A 452 2.02 10.18 -24.28
C ILE A 452 1.44 9.42 -23.09
N LEU A 453 0.57 8.44 -23.35
CA LEU A 453 0.19 7.46 -22.35
C LEU A 453 1.24 6.36 -22.33
N SER A 454 1.86 6.12 -21.18
CA SER A 454 2.93 5.16 -21.00
C SER A 454 2.44 3.95 -20.20
N ARG A 455 2.62 2.76 -20.75
CA ARG A 455 2.56 1.47 -20.07
C ARG A 455 3.91 0.79 -20.29
N ASP A 456 4.87 1.14 -19.46
CA ASP A 456 6.28 0.84 -19.67
C ASP A 456 6.95 0.70 -18.29
N ASP A 457 7.73 -0.35 -18.09
CA ASP A 457 8.46 -0.65 -16.85
C ASP A 457 9.56 0.38 -16.56
N ASP A 458 10.00 1.09 -17.60
CA ASP A 458 11.05 2.11 -17.53
C ASP A 458 10.50 3.53 -17.80
N THR A 459 9.25 3.82 -17.44
CA THR A 459 8.63 5.15 -17.71
C THR A 459 9.45 6.34 -17.15
N LEU A 460 10.26 6.12 -16.10
CA LEU A 460 11.16 7.14 -15.54
C LEU A 460 12.24 7.64 -16.53
N ARG A 461 12.44 6.95 -17.66
CA ARG A 461 13.44 7.26 -18.69
C ARG A 461 12.98 8.30 -19.70
N PHE A 462 11.68 8.59 -19.76
CA PHE A 462 11.17 9.68 -20.57
C PHE A 462 11.65 11.05 -20.06
N ASP A 463 11.79 12.00 -20.98
CA ASP A 463 12.01 13.40 -20.68
C ASP A 463 10.66 14.09 -20.43
N PHE A 464 10.32 14.31 -19.16
CA PHE A 464 9.04 14.92 -18.78
C PHE A 464 8.99 16.43 -19.09
N SER A 465 10.13 17.04 -19.46
CA SER A 465 10.17 18.44 -19.90
C SER A 465 9.74 18.59 -21.37
N ARG A 466 9.96 17.55 -22.20
CA ARG A 466 9.64 17.57 -23.63
C ARG A 466 8.19 17.18 -23.93
N ASN A 467 7.68 16.13 -23.28
CA ASN A 467 6.32 15.64 -23.48
C ASN A 467 5.63 15.44 -22.14
N ARG A 468 4.30 15.57 -22.16
CA ARG A 468 3.49 15.22 -21.00
C ARG A 468 3.26 13.71 -20.99
N ILE A 469 3.94 13.03 -20.09
CA ILE A 469 3.80 11.58 -19.91
C ILE A 469 2.69 11.31 -18.88
N CYS A 470 1.71 10.51 -19.27
CA CYS A 470 0.65 9.98 -18.40
C CYS A 470 0.96 8.50 -18.15
N PHE A 471 1.33 8.12 -16.93
CA PHE A 471 1.81 6.78 -16.63
C PHE A 471 0.70 5.90 -16.04
N ILE A 472 0.52 4.71 -16.61
CA ILE A 472 -0.38 3.69 -16.07
C ILE A 472 0.41 2.65 -15.29
N ASN A 473 0.58 2.91 -13.99
CA ASN A 473 1.30 2.03 -13.08
C ASN A 473 0.45 0.82 -12.65
N ASP A 474 -0.86 1.01 -12.49
CA ASP A 474 -1.79 -0.03 -12.03
C ASP A 474 -3.09 0.09 -12.83
N PRO A 475 -3.15 -0.51 -14.04
CA PRO A 475 -4.36 -0.55 -14.85
C PRO A 475 -5.58 -1.01 -14.04
N GLY A 476 -6.70 -0.31 -14.18
CA GLY A 476 -7.89 -0.54 -13.34
C GLY A 476 -7.82 0.10 -11.94
N GLY A 477 -6.73 0.79 -11.58
CA GLY A 477 -6.66 1.56 -10.34
C GLY A 477 -7.33 2.93 -10.48
N CYS A 478 -6.86 3.74 -11.44
CA CYS A 478 -7.44 5.06 -11.69
C CYS A 478 -7.39 5.50 -13.15
N SER A 479 -8.39 6.28 -13.57
CA SER A 479 -8.41 6.99 -14.85
C SER A 479 -9.45 8.13 -14.82
N PRO A 480 -9.34 9.16 -15.68
CA PRO A 480 -10.36 10.19 -15.80
C PRO A 480 -11.79 9.66 -16.06
N PRO A 481 -12.85 10.42 -15.69
CA PRO A 481 -14.22 10.03 -15.97
C PRO A 481 -14.47 9.78 -17.47
N PRO A 482 -15.30 8.79 -17.84
CA PRO A 482 -16.10 7.91 -16.99
C PRO A 482 -15.37 6.64 -16.49
N GLY A 483 -14.04 6.62 -16.50
CA GLY A 483 -13.25 5.41 -16.35
C GLY A 483 -12.86 4.82 -17.70
N MET A 484 -11.68 4.20 -17.80
CA MET A 484 -11.18 3.65 -19.04
C MET A 484 -11.96 2.37 -19.39
N PRO A 485 -12.46 2.21 -20.63
CA PRO A 485 -13.33 1.09 -20.99
C PRO A 485 -12.53 -0.18 -21.35
N TYR A 486 -11.70 -0.68 -20.42
CA TYR A 486 -10.76 -1.79 -20.63
C TYR A 486 -11.39 -3.03 -21.31
N PHE A 487 -12.64 -3.33 -20.97
CA PHE A 487 -13.32 -4.55 -21.41
C PHE A 487 -14.21 -4.37 -22.66
N GLN A 488 -14.24 -3.17 -23.26
CA GLN A 488 -15.09 -2.86 -24.42
C GLN A 488 -14.33 -2.90 -25.76
N GLY A 489 -13.06 -3.32 -25.74
CA GLY A 489 -12.23 -3.51 -26.93
C GLY A 489 -11.38 -2.31 -27.34
N PRO A 490 -10.53 -2.47 -28.36
CA PRO A 490 -9.46 -1.52 -28.69
C PRO A 490 -9.99 -0.18 -29.18
N GLU A 491 -11.06 -0.19 -29.97
CA GLU A 491 -11.67 1.03 -30.50
C GLU A 491 -12.30 1.90 -29.40
N ALA A 492 -12.93 1.27 -28.40
CA ALA A 492 -13.50 2.00 -27.26
C ALA A 492 -12.40 2.67 -26.42
N VAL A 493 -11.29 1.97 -26.18
CA VAL A 493 -10.14 2.53 -25.46
C VAL A 493 -9.46 3.64 -26.27
N ALA A 494 -9.25 3.46 -27.58
CA ALA A 494 -8.69 4.51 -28.43
C ALA A 494 -9.57 5.76 -28.46
N ALA A 495 -10.90 5.61 -28.60
CA ALA A 495 -11.84 6.73 -28.57
C ALA A 495 -11.81 7.45 -27.21
N TYR A 496 -11.73 6.70 -26.10
CA TYR A 496 -11.60 7.25 -24.76
C TYR A 496 -10.28 8.02 -24.57
N LEU A 497 -9.15 7.51 -25.04
CA LEU A 497 -7.86 8.20 -24.92
C LEU A 497 -7.85 9.48 -25.76
N LEU A 498 -8.38 9.41 -26.98
CA LEU A 498 -8.49 10.57 -27.87
C LEU A 498 -9.42 11.65 -27.29
N SER A 499 -10.48 11.29 -26.56
CA SER A 499 -11.36 12.27 -25.90
C SER A 499 -10.69 12.99 -24.71
N HIS A 500 -9.56 12.47 -24.23
CA HIS A 500 -8.71 13.10 -23.20
C HIS A 500 -7.45 13.77 -23.77
N ASP A 501 -7.45 14.03 -25.09
CA ASP A 501 -6.34 14.56 -25.88
C ASP A 501 -5.06 13.72 -25.77
N ILE A 502 -5.19 12.40 -25.64
CA ILE A 502 -4.06 11.46 -25.65
C ILE A 502 -4.07 10.76 -27.00
N ARG A 503 -3.13 11.17 -27.86
CA ARG A 503 -2.97 10.62 -29.21
C ARG A 503 -1.95 9.49 -29.28
N TYR A 504 -0.93 9.53 -28.42
CA TYR A 504 0.20 8.62 -28.49
C TYR A 504 0.22 7.66 -27.30
N VAL A 505 0.48 6.39 -27.59
CA VAL A 505 0.62 5.32 -26.58
C VAL A 505 2.00 4.70 -26.73
N ALA A 506 2.78 4.69 -25.66
CA ALA A 506 4.03 3.96 -25.54
C ALA A 506 3.78 2.69 -24.71
N TYR A 507 4.16 1.52 -25.25
CA TYR A 507 3.93 0.23 -24.60
C TYR A 507 5.12 -0.71 -24.78
N ASP A 508 5.73 -1.16 -23.66
CA ASP A 508 6.72 -2.26 -23.69
C ASP A 508 5.96 -3.59 -23.74
N TYR A 509 5.73 -4.07 -24.96
CA TYR A 509 4.82 -5.17 -25.23
C TYR A 509 5.49 -6.54 -25.14
N LYS A 510 6.83 -6.59 -25.13
CA LYS A 510 7.59 -7.84 -25.15
C LYS A 510 7.45 -8.61 -23.83
N ASP A 511 7.43 -7.89 -22.71
CA ASP A 511 7.27 -8.46 -21.37
C ASP A 511 6.07 -7.89 -20.60
N GLN A 512 5.21 -7.14 -21.30
CA GLN A 512 3.97 -6.58 -20.78
C GLN A 512 4.24 -5.55 -19.67
N ALA A 513 5.19 -4.65 -19.95
CA ALA A 513 5.71 -3.63 -19.06
C ALA A 513 6.14 -4.23 -17.72
N GLY A 514 7.09 -5.19 -17.78
CA GLY A 514 7.66 -5.85 -16.61
C GLY A 514 6.68 -6.77 -15.86
N PHE A 515 5.48 -6.97 -16.41
CA PHE A 515 4.41 -7.71 -15.74
C PHE A 515 3.85 -8.86 -16.60
N PRO A 516 4.66 -9.91 -16.90
CA PRO A 516 4.20 -10.98 -17.76
C PRO A 516 2.96 -11.69 -17.20
N VAL A 517 1.90 -11.76 -17.99
CA VAL A 517 0.62 -12.37 -17.63
C VAL A 517 0.82 -13.80 -17.15
N ILE A 518 1.67 -14.57 -17.84
CA ILE A 518 1.95 -15.98 -17.51
C ILE A 518 2.47 -16.17 -16.08
N GLN A 519 3.31 -15.24 -15.60
CA GLN A 519 3.91 -15.29 -14.26
C GLN A 519 2.93 -14.82 -13.18
N ASN A 520 1.87 -14.13 -13.58
CA ASN A 520 0.89 -13.52 -12.69
C ASN A 520 -0.49 -14.21 -12.75
N LEU A 521 -0.65 -15.31 -13.51
CA LEU A 521 -1.91 -16.06 -13.58
C LEU A 521 -2.42 -16.51 -12.21
N TRP A 522 -1.52 -16.80 -11.26
CA TRP A 522 -1.90 -17.15 -9.89
C TRP A 522 -2.67 -16.03 -9.17
N ARG A 523 -2.53 -14.76 -9.61
CA ARG A 523 -3.24 -13.62 -9.03
C ARG A 523 -4.73 -13.63 -9.34
N HIS A 524 -5.16 -14.36 -10.38
CA HIS A 524 -6.57 -14.55 -10.71
C HIS A 524 -7.24 -15.69 -9.93
N LYS A 525 -6.50 -16.45 -9.11
CA LYS A 525 -7.07 -17.54 -8.33
C LYS A 525 -8.07 -17.00 -7.28
N PRO A 526 -9.19 -17.70 -7.02
CA PRO A 526 -10.19 -17.27 -6.03
C PRO A 526 -9.65 -17.09 -4.60
N SER A 527 -8.49 -17.69 -4.28
CA SER A 527 -7.81 -17.51 -2.99
C SER A 527 -7.16 -16.14 -2.82
N ARG A 528 -7.06 -15.34 -3.89
CA ARG A 528 -6.52 -13.98 -3.84
C ARG A 528 -7.63 -12.97 -3.55
N PRO A 529 -7.32 -11.81 -2.97
CA PRO A 529 -8.33 -10.81 -2.63
C PRO A 529 -9.03 -10.23 -3.86
N TYR A 530 -10.30 -9.87 -3.73
CA TYR A 530 -11.13 -9.40 -4.85
C TYR A 530 -10.50 -8.22 -5.60
N TYR A 531 -10.02 -7.21 -4.86
CA TYR A 531 -9.37 -6.03 -5.43
C TYR A 531 -8.16 -6.40 -6.30
N HIS A 532 -7.35 -7.37 -5.86
CA HIS A 532 -6.23 -7.85 -6.66
C HIS A 532 -6.73 -8.52 -7.94
N ARG A 533 -7.74 -9.40 -7.87
CA ARG A 533 -8.20 -10.11 -9.08
C ARG A 533 -8.76 -9.14 -10.13
N ILE A 534 -9.48 -8.10 -9.71
CA ILE A 534 -10.11 -7.16 -10.65
C ILE A 534 -9.11 -6.20 -11.29
N THR A 535 -8.13 -5.70 -10.53
CA THR A 535 -7.03 -4.87 -11.07
C THR A 535 -6.16 -5.67 -12.03
N GLU A 536 -5.86 -6.93 -11.70
CA GLU A 536 -5.13 -7.85 -12.58
C GLU A 536 -5.91 -8.16 -13.87
N ARG A 537 -7.25 -8.27 -13.81
CA ARG A 537 -8.10 -8.38 -15.00
C ARG A 537 -8.01 -7.14 -15.89
N ALA A 538 -7.96 -5.95 -15.31
CA ALA A 538 -7.83 -4.71 -16.06
C ALA A 538 -6.45 -4.58 -16.72
N LYS A 539 -5.37 -5.01 -16.04
CA LYS A 539 -4.00 -5.10 -16.61
C LYS A 539 -3.98 -5.95 -17.87
N VAL A 540 -4.43 -7.18 -17.71
CA VAL A 540 -4.57 -8.14 -18.80
C VAL A 540 -5.38 -7.57 -19.97
N ALA A 541 -6.56 -6.98 -19.68
CA ALA A 541 -7.42 -6.43 -20.72
C ALA A 541 -6.72 -5.28 -21.46
N LEU A 542 -6.00 -4.42 -20.74
CA LEU A 542 -5.27 -3.31 -21.33
C LEU A 542 -4.11 -3.79 -22.21
N ASP A 543 -3.34 -4.77 -21.76
CA ASP A 543 -2.23 -5.36 -22.51
C ASP A 543 -2.73 -5.95 -23.85
N ARG A 544 -3.83 -6.73 -23.81
CA ARG A 544 -4.49 -7.25 -25.01
C ARG A 544 -4.94 -6.12 -25.93
N VAL A 545 -5.63 -5.10 -25.39
CA VAL A 545 -6.11 -3.94 -26.15
C VAL A 545 -4.96 -3.19 -26.82
N PHE A 546 -3.83 -2.98 -26.13
CA PHE A 546 -2.67 -2.33 -26.71
C PHE A 546 -1.99 -3.18 -27.78
N GLY A 547 -1.94 -4.50 -27.62
CA GLY A 547 -1.52 -5.42 -28.68
C GLY A 547 -2.39 -5.31 -29.95
N GLU A 548 -3.71 -5.33 -29.79
CA GLU A 548 -4.69 -5.18 -30.89
C GLU A 548 -4.64 -3.78 -31.53
N LEU A 549 -4.45 -2.72 -30.74
CA LEU A 549 -4.21 -1.37 -31.27
C LEU A 549 -2.88 -1.31 -32.02
N GLY A 550 -1.83 -1.94 -31.53
CA GLY A 550 -0.55 -2.03 -32.22
C GLY A 550 -0.65 -2.79 -33.56
N ALA A 551 -1.64 -3.65 -33.71
CA ALA A 551 -1.95 -4.33 -34.98
C ALA A 551 -2.69 -3.46 -36.00
N THR A 552 -3.49 -2.49 -35.53
CA THR A 552 -4.41 -1.70 -36.38
C THR A 552 -4.00 -0.24 -36.55
N ARG A 553 -3.15 0.28 -35.66
CA ARG A 553 -2.68 1.69 -35.66
C ARG A 553 -1.23 1.79 -36.11
N LYS A 554 -0.88 2.96 -36.65
CA LYS A 554 0.47 3.24 -37.12
C LYS A 554 1.43 3.23 -35.94
N ARG A 555 2.39 2.31 -35.96
CA ARG A 555 3.58 2.32 -35.09
C ARG A 555 4.56 3.35 -35.65
N ILE A 556 4.66 4.50 -35.00
CA ILE A 556 5.61 5.56 -35.39
C ILE A 556 7.02 5.29 -34.86
N PHE A 557 7.12 4.40 -33.87
CA PHE A 557 8.34 3.78 -33.37
C PHE A 557 8.04 2.31 -33.04
N ASP A 558 8.98 1.43 -33.32
CA ASP A 558 8.96 0.02 -32.88
C ASP A 558 10.39 -0.52 -32.96
N ASP A 559 10.91 -1.06 -31.86
CA ASP A 559 12.23 -1.67 -31.79
C ASP A 559 12.20 -3.18 -31.47
N GLY A 560 11.03 -3.80 -31.52
CA GLY A 560 10.85 -5.21 -31.14
C GLY A 560 10.53 -5.42 -29.65
N SER A 561 10.61 -4.38 -28.82
CA SER A 561 10.23 -4.41 -27.39
C SER A 561 9.22 -3.33 -27.04
N LEU A 562 9.54 -2.10 -27.41
CA LEU A 562 8.74 -0.91 -27.16
C LEU A 562 8.22 -0.39 -28.51
N PHE A 563 6.91 -0.12 -28.57
CA PHE A 563 6.36 0.66 -29.67
C PHE A 563 5.77 1.98 -29.19
N VAL A 564 5.63 2.93 -30.13
CA VAL A 564 4.81 4.13 -29.97
C VAL A 564 3.75 4.14 -31.06
N LEU A 565 2.47 4.19 -30.66
CA LEU A 565 1.33 4.27 -31.57
C LEU A 565 0.89 5.70 -31.80
N ASP A 566 0.43 6.00 -33.01
CA ASP A 566 -0.44 7.13 -33.30
C ASP A 566 -1.89 6.65 -33.43
N LEU A 567 -2.71 6.90 -32.41
CA LEU A 567 -4.09 6.40 -32.35
C LEU A 567 -5.01 6.95 -33.46
N LYS A 568 -4.64 8.08 -34.09
CA LYS A 568 -5.42 8.69 -35.18
C LYS A 568 -5.12 8.11 -36.56
N THR A 569 -4.00 7.40 -36.69
CA THR A 569 -3.51 6.92 -37.99
C THR A 569 -3.59 5.40 -38.04
N SER A 570 -4.34 4.85 -39.00
CA SER A 570 -4.37 3.40 -39.23
C SER A 570 -3.02 2.89 -39.72
N ALA A 571 -2.69 1.63 -39.41
CA ALA A 571 -1.53 0.97 -39.97
C ALA A 571 -1.67 0.82 -41.49
N GLU A 572 -0.55 0.98 -42.23
CA GLU A 572 -0.53 0.76 -43.68
C GLU A 572 -0.75 -0.72 -44.04
N THR A 573 -0.31 -1.62 -43.15
CA THR A 573 -0.55 -3.06 -43.24
C THR A 573 -0.95 -3.54 -41.86
N ALA A 574 -2.11 -4.18 -41.75
CA ALA A 574 -2.52 -4.80 -40.50
C ALA A 574 -1.56 -5.95 -40.17
N SER A 575 -0.88 -5.87 -39.04
CA SER A 575 -0.14 -7.02 -38.50
C SER A 575 -1.08 -7.83 -37.64
N GLU A 576 -1.02 -9.15 -37.67
CA GLU A 576 -1.82 -9.96 -36.77
C GLU A 576 -1.19 -9.93 -35.36
N TYR A 577 -1.95 -9.50 -34.35
CA TYR A 577 -1.56 -9.66 -32.95
C TYR A 577 -1.94 -11.06 -32.52
N HIS A 578 -0.94 -11.90 -32.24
CA HIS A 578 -1.15 -13.23 -31.70
C HIS A 578 -0.88 -13.20 -30.21
N GLU A 579 -1.94 -13.11 -29.41
CA GLU A 579 -1.82 -13.28 -27.97
C GLU A 579 -1.39 -14.72 -27.64
N PRO A 580 -0.46 -14.92 -26.70
CA PRO A 580 -0.18 -16.25 -26.18
C PRO A 580 -1.45 -16.90 -25.64
N ASN A 581 -1.60 -18.20 -25.86
CA ASN A 581 -2.74 -18.96 -25.38
C ASN A 581 -2.64 -19.20 -23.86
N TYR A 582 -2.88 -18.16 -23.06
CA TYR A 582 -2.77 -18.20 -21.61
C TYR A 582 -3.70 -19.23 -20.97
N PHE A 583 -4.85 -19.50 -21.59
CA PHE A 583 -5.76 -20.51 -21.08
C PHE A 583 -5.18 -21.93 -21.21
N GLN A 584 -4.54 -22.26 -22.33
CA GLN A 584 -3.85 -23.55 -22.45
C GLN A 584 -2.73 -23.71 -21.42
N ILE A 585 -1.91 -22.66 -21.22
CA ILE A 585 -0.72 -22.76 -20.39
C ILE A 585 -1.07 -22.73 -18.90
N GLY A 586 -1.92 -21.79 -18.50
CA GLY A 586 -2.27 -21.60 -17.10
C GLY A 586 -3.47 -22.38 -16.61
N LYS A 587 -4.26 -22.95 -17.54
CA LYS A 587 -5.55 -23.59 -17.25
C LYS A 587 -6.53 -22.68 -16.49
N ILE A 588 -6.37 -21.36 -16.65
CA ILE A 588 -7.25 -20.33 -16.10
C ILE A 588 -7.70 -19.45 -17.27
N LEU A 589 -9.00 -19.20 -17.37
CA LEU A 589 -9.63 -18.30 -18.33
C LEU A 589 -10.33 -17.18 -17.56
N THR A 590 -9.98 -15.93 -17.85
CA THR A 590 -10.72 -14.76 -17.37
C THR A 590 -11.48 -14.11 -18.53
N PRO A 591 -12.63 -13.42 -18.31
CA PRO A 591 -13.37 -12.74 -19.39
C PRO A 591 -12.56 -11.61 -20.01
N ALA A 592 -11.54 -11.13 -19.30
CA ALA A 592 -10.62 -10.13 -19.81
C ALA A 592 -9.88 -10.62 -21.08
N TRP A 593 -9.61 -11.93 -21.18
CA TRP A 593 -8.94 -12.55 -22.34
C TRP A 593 -9.88 -12.96 -23.45
N ALA A 594 -11.19 -12.93 -23.24
CA ALA A 594 -12.09 -13.66 -24.10
C ALA A 594 -13.13 -12.77 -24.77
N ASP A 595 -13.54 -13.19 -25.96
CA ASP A 595 -14.65 -12.58 -26.64
C ASP A 595 -15.93 -13.08 -25.98
N THR A 596 -16.73 -12.14 -25.48
CA THR A 596 -17.86 -12.44 -24.62
C THR A 596 -19.15 -11.85 -25.17
N ARG A 597 -20.24 -12.62 -25.14
CA ARG A 597 -21.61 -12.18 -25.43
C ARG A 597 -22.52 -12.46 -24.23
N GLY A 598 -23.50 -11.60 -23.99
CA GLY A 598 -24.41 -11.72 -22.84
C GLY A 598 -23.72 -11.49 -21.49
N PHE A 599 -22.65 -10.68 -21.49
CA PHE A 599 -22.02 -10.14 -20.29
C PHE A 599 -22.26 -8.63 -20.21
N ASP A 600 -22.24 -8.09 -18.99
CA ASP A 600 -22.28 -6.65 -18.78
C ASP A 600 -21.00 -5.95 -19.25
N ARG A 601 -21.02 -4.61 -19.26
CA ARG A 601 -19.91 -3.77 -19.76
C ARG A 601 -18.55 -4.05 -19.10
N ASN A 602 -18.55 -4.57 -17.87
CA ASN A 602 -17.35 -4.85 -17.08
C ASN A 602 -16.99 -6.34 -17.09
N LYS A 603 -17.77 -7.16 -17.81
CA LYS A 603 -17.68 -8.62 -17.86
C LYS A 603 -17.68 -9.28 -16.46
N VAL A 604 -18.41 -8.71 -15.50
CA VAL A 604 -18.57 -9.23 -14.14
C VAL A 604 -19.82 -10.08 -14.04
N TRP A 605 -20.88 -9.74 -14.77
CA TRP A 605 -22.16 -10.44 -14.69
C TRP A 605 -22.59 -10.93 -16.07
N THR A 606 -23.22 -12.10 -16.13
CA THR A 606 -24.02 -12.47 -17.30
C THR A 606 -25.38 -11.77 -17.26
N ASP A 607 -26.08 -11.72 -18.39
CA ASP A 607 -27.48 -11.29 -18.49
C ASP A 607 -28.48 -12.46 -18.33
N GLY A 608 -27.99 -13.62 -17.87
CA GLY A 608 -28.69 -14.90 -17.84
C GLY A 608 -28.19 -15.87 -18.90
N HIS A 609 -27.52 -15.39 -19.96
CA HIS A 609 -26.89 -16.23 -20.98
C HIS A 609 -25.53 -15.66 -21.40
N GLY A 610 -24.48 -16.01 -20.66
CA GLY A 610 -23.11 -15.62 -21.01
C GLY A 610 -22.46 -16.61 -21.95
N VAL A 611 -21.87 -16.15 -23.06
CA VAL A 611 -21.06 -16.99 -23.96
C VAL A 611 -19.66 -16.43 -24.06
N ILE A 612 -18.68 -17.29 -23.91
CA ILE A 612 -17.27 -17.02 -24.10
C ILE A 612 -16.83 -17.77 -25.37
N GLU A 613 -16.33 -17.04 -26.37
CA GLU A 613 -16.00 -17.55 -27.70
C GLU A 613 -14.52 -17.35 -28.04
N ASN A 614 -14.11 -17.90 -29.18
CA ASN A 614 -12.73 -17.85 -29.68
C ASN A 614 -11.71 -18.39 -28.67
N ILE A 615 -12.13 -19.39 -27.90
CA ILE A 615 -11.27 -20.12 -26.99
C ILE A 615 -10.41 -21.08 -27.83
N ASN A 616 -9.16 -21.26 -27.44
CA ASN A 616 -8.33 -22.31 -27.99
C ASN A 616 -7.81 -23.14 -26.81
N TYR A 617 -8.53 -24.17 -26.38
CA TYR A 617 -8.04 -25.02 -25.31
C TYR A 617 -8.13 -26.48 -25.71
N GLN A 618 -6.99 -27.14 -25.79
CA GLN A 618 -6.88 -28.57 -26.04
C GLN A 618 -6.86 -29.30 -24.69
N PRO A 619 -7.92 -30.05 -24.33
CA PRO A 619 -7.93 -30.81 -23.08
C PRO A 619 -6.81 -31.85 -23.05
N GLU A 620 -6.06 -31.90 -21.95
CA GLU A 620 -5.05 -32.93 -21.70
C GLU A 620 -5.70 -34.17 -21.07
N PRO A 621 -5.06 -35.36 -21.11
CA PRO A 621 -5.64 -36.59 -20.56
C PRO A 621 -6.04 -36.54 -19.08
N ARG A 622 -5.44 -35.63 -18.31
CA ARG A 622 -5.73 -35.43 -16.87
C ARG A 622 -6.82 -34.39 -16.62
N ASP A 623 -7.18 -33.59 -17.62
CA ASP A 623 -8.17 -32.54 -17.49
C ASP A 623 -9.57 -33.15 -17.55
N ASN A 624 -10.17 -33.34 -16.37
CA ASN A 624 -11.48 -33.99 -16.24
C ASN A 624 -12.53 -33.07 -15.61
N MET A 625 -12.15 -31.86 -15.23
CA MET A 625 -13.02 -30.93 -14.52
C MET A 625 -12.87 -29.49 -15.00
N LEU A 626 -14.02 -28.83 -15.20
CA LEU A 626 -14.13 -27.40 -15.40
C LEU A 626 -14.69 -26.78 -14.11
N ILE A 627 -14.03 -25.75 -13.61
CA ILE A 627 -14.42 -25.02 -12.40
C ILE A 627 -14.86 -23.63 -12.81
N LEU A 628 -16.13 -23.30 -12.60
CA LEU A 628 -16.63 -21.94 -12.73
C LEU A 628 -16.49 -21.25 -11.37
N ASN A 629 -15.60 -20.26 -11.30
CA ASN A 629 -15.45 -19.41 -10.13
C ASN A 629 -16.30 -18.16 -10.28
N THR A 630 -17.03 -17.84 -9.22
CA THR A 630 -17.83 -16.64 -9.10
C THR A 630 -17.21 -15.72 -8.04
N PHE A 631 -17.68 -14.49 -7.98
CA PHE A 631 -17.35 -13.58 -6.88
C PHE A 631 -18.19 -13.87 -5.62
N GLY A 632 -19.22 -14.70 -5.72
CA GLY A 632 -20.13 -15.08 -4.63
C GLY A 632 -21.23 -14.05 -4.41
N PHE A 633 -21.60 -13.31 -5.45
CA PHE A 633 -22.51 -12.17 -5.35
C PHE A 633 -23.98 -12.53 -5.63
N HIS A 634 -24.22 -13.67 -6.26
CA HIS A 634 -25.57 -14.13 -6.57
C HIS A 634 -26.37 -14.51 -5.30
N PRO A 635 -27.61 -14.01 -5.09
CA PRO A 635 -28.40 -14.28 -3.87
C PRO A 635 -28.77 -15.75 -3.65
N TRP A 636 -28.67 -16.55 -4.71
CA TRP A 636 -28.96 -17.98 -4.72
C TRP A 636 -27.68 -18.84 -4.75
N GLU A 637 -26.54 -18.31 -4.27
CA GLU A 637 -25.27 -19.06 -4.16
C GLU A 637 -25.47 -20.47 -3.58
N GLY A 638 -24.94 -21.48 -4.26
CA GLY A 638 -25.12 -22.90 -3.93
C GLY A 638 -26.50 -23.52 -4.16
N ASP A 639 -27.57 -22.74 -4.38
CA ASP A 639 -28.91 -23.26 -4.67
C ASP A 639 -29.10 -23.49 -6.17
N MET A 640 -28.63 -24.66 -6.65
CA MET A 640 -28.69 -25.02 -8.07
C MET A 640 -30.11 -25.07 -8.66
N GLN A 641 -31.13 -25.31 -7.84
CA GLN A 641 -32.52 -25.34 -8.30
C GLN A 641 -33.03 -23.94 -8.65
N LYS A 642 -32.70 -22.95 -7.82
CA LYS A 642 -33.03 -21.55 -8.10
C LYS A 642 -32.13 -20.95 -9.16
N LEU A 643 -30.82 -21.21 -9.07
CA LEU A 643 -29.83 -20.72 -10.03
C LEU A 643 -30.10 -21.22 -11.45
N LYS A 644 -30.62 -22.45 -11.60
CA LYS A 644 -30.77 -23.13 -12.90
C LYS A 644 -29.47 -23.06 -13.73
N LEU A 645 -28.32 -23.16 -13.04
CA LEU A 645 -27.02 -22.98 -13.65
C LEU A 645 -26.69 -24.16 -14.56
N VAL A 646 -26.48 -23.87 -15.85
CA VAL A 646 -26.02 -24.83 -16.85
C VAL A 646 -24.76 -24.27 -17.49
N VAL A 647 -23.68 -25.05 -17.47
CA VAL A 647 -22.44 -24.72 -18.17
C VAL A 647 -22.28 -25.70 -19.31
N SER A 648 -22.01 -25.18 -20.50
CA SER A 648 -21.81 -25.98 -21.72
C SER A 648 -20.47 -25.64 -22.34
N ALA A 649 -19.77 -26.63 -22.89
CA ALA A 649 -18.57 -26.41 -23.70
C ALA A 649 -18.81 -26.92 -25.13
N ASN A 650 -18.53 -26.09 -26.13
CA ASN A 650 -18.86 -26.36 -27.54
C ASN A 650 -20.35 -26.73 -27.75
N GLY A 651 -21.25 -26.13 -26.95
CA GLY A 651 -22.70 -26.44 -26.97
C GLY A 651 -23.10 -27.76 -26.31
N ILE A 652 -22.17 -28.51 -25.72
CA ILE A 652 -22.44 -29.74 -24.97
C ILE A 652 -22.60 -29.39 -23.49
N PRO A 653 -23.78 -29.59 -22.87
CA PRO A 653 -23.98 -29.37 -21.44
C PRO A 653 -23.06 -30.27 -20.60
N LEU A 654 -22.38 -29.66 -19.64
CA LEU A 654 -21.48 -30.36 -18.73
C LEU A 654 -22.25 -30.87 -17.51
N ARG A 655 -21.89 -32.08 -17.03
CA ARG A 655 -22.50 -32.65 -15.83
C ARG A 655 -22.00 -31.90 -14.60
N PHE A 656 -22.90 -31.23 -13.88
CA PHE A 656 -22.60 -30.64 -12.57
C PHE A 656 -22.16 -31.73 -11.56
N LEU A 657 -21.08 -31.46 -10.83
CA LEU A 657 -20.48 -32.38 -9.87
C LEU A 657 -20.75 -31.94 -8.43
N LYS A 658 -20.32 -30.73 -8.08
CA LYS A 658 -20.44 -30.17 -6.73
C LYS A 658 -20.35 -28.65 -6.75
N HIS A 659 -20.73 -28.06 -5.63
CA HIS A 659 -20.51 -26.65 -5.30
C HIS A 659 -19.66 -26.57 -4.03
N SER A 660 -18.67 -25.69 -4.01
CA SER A 660 -17.85 -25.42 -2.81
C SER A 660 -17.48 -23.96 -2.75
N ARG A 661 -17.93 -23.26 -1.72
CA ARG A 661 -17.75 -21.80 -1.56
C ARG A 661 -18.22 -21.07 -2.83
N LYS A 662 -17.34 -20.33 -3.49
CA LYS A 662 -17.64 -19.52 -4.68
C LYS A 662 -17.32 -20.24 -6.00
N SER A 663 -17.32 -21.59 -5.98
CA SER A 663 -16.87 -22.41 -7.11
C SER A 663 -17.86 -23.53 -7.43
N TYR A 664 -18.16 -23.69 -8.71
CA TYR A 664 -19.06 -24.70 -9.27
C TYR A 664 -18.27 -25.64 -10.17
N PHE A 665 -18.37 -26.94 -9.93
CA PHE A 665 -17.52 -27.95 -10.55
C PHE A 665 -18.32 -28.77 -11.57
N PHE A 666 -17.79 -28.94 -12.76
CA PHE A 666 -18.43 -29.61 -13.89
C PHE A 666 -17.50 -30.66 -14.51
N SER A 667 -18.05 -31.80 -14.92
CA SER A 667 -17.29 -32.86 -15.61
C SER A 667 -16.99 -32.49 -17.06
N LEU A 668 -15.73 -32.65 -17.48
CA LEU A 668 -15.30 -32.51 -18.88
C LEU A 668 -15.29 -33.83 -19.66
N GLU A 669 -15.75 -34.94 -19.08
CA GLU A 669 -15.70 -36.28 -19.69
C GLU A 669 -16.36 -36.36 -21.09
N SER A 670 -17.38 -35.54 -21.32
CA SER A 670 -18.13 -35.45 -22.58
C SER A 670 -17.46 -34.59 -23.66
N VAL A 671 -16.39 -33.86 -23.32
CA VAL A 671 -15.71 -32.93 -24.23
C VAL A 671 -14.33 -33.48 -24.57
N ARG A 672 -14.21 -34.04 -25.78
CA ARG A 672 -12.95 -34.61 -26.28
C ARG A 672 -12.29 -33.78 -27.38
N SER A 673 -13.02 -32.82 -27.94
CA SER A 673 -12.51 -31.84 -28.90
C SER A 673 -11.88 -30.65 -28.20
N PRO A 674 -11.04 -29.85 -28.89
CA PRO A 674 -10.65 -28.54 -28.39
C PRO A 674 -11.88 -27.72 -27.97
N ILE A 675 -11.82 -27.09 -26.80
CA ILE A 675 -12.83 -26.16 -26.31
C ILE A 675 -12.65 -24.84 -27.05
N THR A 676 -13.68 -24.49 -27.82
CA THR A 676 -13.74 -23.27 -28.65
C THR A 676 -14.76 -22.26 -28.12
N SER A 677 -15.75 -22.73 -27.36
CA SER A 677 -16.69 -21.86 -26.66
C SER A 677 -17.16 -22.47 -25.34
N ILE A 678 -17.49 -21.60 -24.39
CA ILE A 678 -18.12 -21.95 -23.11
C ILE A 678 -19.35 -21.07 -22.93
N ALA A 679 -20.51 -21.68 -22.72
CA ALA A 679 -21.77 -20.99 -22.42
C ALA A 679 -22.16 -21.21 -20.95
N ILE A 680 -22.74 -20.19 -20.34
CA ILE A 680 -23.11 -20.11 -18.93
C ILE A 680 -24.53 -19.56 -18.87
N ASP A 681 -25.48 -20.46 -18.70
CA ASP A 681 -26.88 -20.15 -18.52
C ASP A 681 -27.22 -20.11 -17.03
N SER A 682 -27.92 -19.08 -16.60
CA SER A 682 -28.45 -19.01 -15.24
C SER A 682 -29.79 -18.28 -15.21
N ALA A 683 -30.58 -18.55 -14.18
CA ALA A 683 -31.70 -17.71 -13.83
C ALA A 683 -31.19 -16.30 -13.49
N THR A 684 -32.01 -15.29 -13.78
CA THR A 684 -31.70 -13.89 -13.50
C THR A 684 -32.40 -13.39 -12.25
N PHE A 685 -31.80 -12.44 -11.55
CA PHE A 685 -32.40 -11.70 -10.46
C PHE A 685 -32.25 -10.19 -10.65
N VAL A 686 -33.06 -9.41 -9.93
CA VAL A 686 -32.90 -7.95 -9.84
C VAL A 686 -32.50 -7.64 -8.41
N ALA A 687 -31.28 -7.11 -8.21
CA ALA A 687 -30.68 -6.95 -6.89
C ALA A 687 -31.60 -6.23 -5.89
N ARG A 688 -32.25 -5.15 -6.35
CA ARG A 688 -33.21 -4.38 -5.54
C ARG A 688 -34.38 -5.23 -5.02
N ASN A 689 -34.85 -6.21 -5.78
CA ASN A 689 -35.97 -7.07 -5.40
C ASN A 689 -35.54 -8.13 -4.37
N GLU A 690 -34.27 -8.53 -4.41
CA GLU A 690 -33.68 -9.54 -3.52
C GLU A 690 -33.00 -8.91 -2.28
N ASN A 691 -33.16 -7.60 -2.06
CA ASN A 691 -32.43 -6.82 -1.03
C ASN A 691 -30.89 -6.98 -1.11
N VAL A 692 -30.38 -7.21 -2.32
CA VAL A 692 -28.94 -7.21 -2.62
C VAL A 692 -28.55 -5.79 -3.05
N HIS A 693 -27.39 -5.30 -2.61
CA HIS A 693 -26.86 -3.99 -2.98
C HIS A 693 -25.55 -4.18 -3.75
N ILE A 694 -25.62 -4.09 -5.07
CA ILE A 694 -24.47 -4.21 -5.98
C ILE A 694 -23.88 -2.82 -6.29
N GLY A 695 -24.72 -1.79 -6.21
CA GLY A 695 -24.34 -0.38 -6.36
C GLY A 695 -25.50 0.46 -6.89
N LYS A 696 -25.54 1.75 -6.53
CA LYS A 696 -26.70 2.63 -6.76
C LYS A 696 -27.23 2.68 -8.21
N ALA A 697 -26.38 2.52 -9.22
CA ALA A 697 -26.77 2.57 -10.62
C ALA A 697 -27.25 1.21 -11.17
N ASP A 698 -26.81 0.10 -10.58
CA ASP A 698 -26.88 -1.23 -11.19
C ASP A 698 -27.95 -2.14 -10.58
N ASP A 699 -28.55 -1.76 -9.45
CA ASP A 699 -29.50 -2.61 -8.71
C ASP A 699 -30.84 -2.88 -9.41
N ARG A 700 -31.12 -2.22 -10.54
CA ARG A 700 -32.38 -2.34 -11.30
C ARG A 700 -32.30 -3.25 -12.53
N VAL A 701 -31.08 -3.65 -12.93
CA VAL A 701 -30.86 -4.48 -14.11
C VAL A 701 -31.00 -5.94 -13.71
N ALA A 702 -31.64 -6.75 -14.57
CA ALA A 702 -31.66 -8.19 -14.38
C ALA A 702 -30.25 -8.75 -14.64
N ARG A 703 -29.71 -9.51 -13.68
CA ARG A 703 -28.37 -10.09 -13.71
C ARG A 703 -28.49 -11.60 -13.63
N GLY A 704 -27.72 -12.33 -14.44
CA GLY A 704 -27.46 -13.75 -14.26
C GLY A 704 -26.40 -13.97 -13.19
N ILE A 705 -25.53 -14.97 -13.39
CA ILE A 705 -24.45 -15.31 -12.46
C ILE A 705 -23.27 -14.35 -12.59
N ASP A 706 -22.65 -14.02 -11.45
CA ASP A 706 -21.38 -13.30 -11.41
C ASP A 706 -20.23 -14.23 -11.82
N PHE A 707 -19.32 -13.71 -12.63
CA PHE A 707 -18.23 -14.45 -13.24
C PHE A 707 -16.88 -13.85 -12.86
N ASP A 708 -16.01 -14.69 -12.27
CA ASP A 708 -14.63 -14.35 -11.97
C ASP A 708 -13.67 -14.99 -12.99
N THR A 709 -13.59 -16.32 -12.96
CA THR A 709 -12.70 -17.14 -13.81
C THR A 709 -13.30 -18.51 -14.11
N ILE A 710 -12.79 -19.15 -15.16
CA ILE A 710 -12.92 -20.59 -15.38
C ILE A 710 -11.56 -21.23 -15.18
N GLU A 711 -11.49 -22.34 -14.44
CA GLU A 711 -10.29 -23.15 -14.32
C GLU A 711 -10.51 -24.54 -14.92
N ILE A 712 -9.46 -25.13 -15.48
CA ILE A 712 -9.44 -26.54 -15.86
C ILE A 712 -8.49 -27.27 -14.90
N SER A 713 -8.98 -28.36 -14.32
CA SER A 713 -8.25 -29.11 -13.31
C SER A 713 -8.43 -30.61 -13.49
N ASN A 714 -7.54 -31.37 -12.84
CA ASN A 714 -7.79 -32.77 -12.54
C ASN A 714 -8.55 -32.91 -11.21
N SER A 715 -9.27 -34.02 -11.04
CA SER A 715 -10.07 -34.32 -9.84
C SER A 715 -9.22 -34.62 -8.60
N GLU A 716 -7.95 -35.02 -8.77
CA GLU A 716 -7.03 -35.39 -7.69
C GLU A 716 -6.54 -34.17 -6.91
N GLU A 717 -6.36 -33.02 -7.56
CA GLU A 717 -5.93 -31.76 -6.95
C GLU A 717 -6.98 -31.11 -6.02
N TYR A 718 -8.25 -31.52 -6.13
CA TYR A 718 -9.38 -30.93 -5.40
C TYR A 718 -10.13 -31.93 -4.50
N VAL A 719 -9.46 -33.01 -4.10
CA VAL A 719 -9.90 -33.86 -2.98
C VAL A 719 -9.54 -33.10 -1.69
N PRO A 720 -10.55 -32.65 -0.90
CA PRO A 720 -10.30 -31.87 0.32
C PRO A 720 -9.55 -32.64 1.41
#